data_AF-A0A0G4B5F2-F1
#
_entry.id   AF-A0A0G4B5F2-F1
#
_cell.length_a   1.000
_cell.length_b   1.000
_cell.length_c   1.000
_cell.angle_alpha   90.00
_cell.angle_beta   90.00
_cell.angle_gamma   90.00
#
_symmetry.space_group_name_H-M   'P 1'
#
loop_
_entity.id
_entity.type
_entity.pdbx_description
1 polymer ?
#
loop_
_entity_poly.entity_id
_entity_poly.type
_entity_poly.pdbx_seq_one_letter_code
_entity_poly.pdbx_strand_id
1 'polypeptide(L)'
;MKKMMKKISFRNFITTLLVTGCVFSFFLVQRLDQSNINVSADAVPGALKVDTANPHYFIDANGKRVFLLGSTAYKFSNMNVSDQEIYSEIDVLLGSSSTTDDDMNYLRIWNLRPWDAKGDVRFPWLQTGASYSSDYKFDLTRWDETYWSRMKKMVSYAQSRGVYVNIFPFDECGMEGSLDGKEEMWKRHPYHPYNNSNNLGLLTNTATPIDGSNSIYDPWGNGKLNTLETVQKAYFTKLLNELAPYNNVMFEVVNEYQRGGETWEAQVADYLKTGMESRNQTNSTYWKTQIVTVNHILAAEAHDYQWTDPNIAGYNFHKTINKSDGKYLANAKINALAEYMSSYYSKNKVINCNECSHLSKYIDMRKIGMGMFVLGGYVSFDDSTDAITPVANKIHKFIRGVTVPGDSRKGVKFWEMKPNNTYFRAVGSSVYIKSTPSGSSTGYTLANPGREYVVFLDGYGSSNGVLGIDLSGLPTGMEYKAVAYNTDPAVTTNEYTNLSVSYNGVSSQINGIPSFGSSSLSSSQVVYIRAIQVDQAYQTSIINETTLQVKSSEPEPFALTHLQQGSQVYTDRDQYNYSITTIPAELSGLNTDWINTANNDKSNVTNPFITFQVKTAGYVYIIYDVNQSPPAWLAGWELRTDRFARNSTSGSPTEYKLFRKYFANGSNVSLGPNVSSGTGSNMYLVAAYPAAQPNIKITKTILSNSVSVGDNIEYTLLIKNEGVAPALNINVSDPIDLNKVRFKSADNNGSYDATNKVVKWSISKLEAGQVISLKLVVTTDLQPSVTLVGAGDIAYSGYVMDKTANLIDNISGTVFTAGDNNQSNTADYATKMQEYVNYFTPTWGRFINRLKPAMGNHDYLNPGAYYDYFGSAAGPVNKGYYSYNLGAWHIIVLNSNIEQSQGSTQEQWLKNDLANNTNLCTMAIWHHPRFSSGVHGNNSNVGTFWQDLYSAGAEVVVNGHDHDYERFAPQKPDQTRDDASGIREFVAGTGGAPNRSFGTIQSNSEVRKLNHGVLKFDLYSNKYDWQFIHIDDGAVYDSGTTNCH
;
A
#
# COMPACT_ATOMS: atom_id res chain seq x y z
N MET A 1 34.58 -45.15 46.05
CA MET A 1 35.70 -44.97 46.99
C MET A 1 36.17 -43.54 46.88
N LYS A 2 35.86 -42.74 47.91
CA LYS A 2 36.81 -42.31 48.93
C LYS A 2 37.75 -41.21 48.42
N LYS A 3 37.50 -40.02 48.97
CA LYS A 3 38.44 -38.91 49.21
C LYS A 3 38.80 -38.16 47.92
N MET A 4 38.48 -36.87 47.76
CA MET A 4 38.63 -35.81 48.74
C MET A 4 37.51 -34.77 48.64
N MET A 5 36.76 -34.61 49.72
CA MET A 5 36.11 -33.36 50.10
C MET A 5 37.05 -32.55 51.01
N LYS A 6 36.75 -31.25 51.15
CA LYS A 6 37.16 -30.24 52.17
C LYS A 6 38.23 -29.27 51.67
N LYS A 7 38.10 -27.94 51.68
CA LYS A 7 37.25 -26.92 52.36
C LYS A 7 37.03 -25.78 51.32
N ILE A 8 36.06 -24.87 51.38
CA ILE A 8 35.81 -23.79 52.35
C ILE A 8 34.44 -23.18 51.98
N SER A 9 33.64 -22.79 52.97
CA SER A 9 32.36 -22.09 52.80
C SER A 9 32.52 -20.57 52.84
N PHE A 10 31.57 -19.90 52.17
CA PHE A 10 30.89 -18.67 52.62
C PHE A 10 31.69 -17.34 52.62
N ARG A 11 31.65 -16.60 51.51
CA ARG A 11 31.00 -15.26 51.42
C ARG A 11 31.45 -14.51 50.15
N ASN A 12 30.44 -14.07 49.41
CA ASN A 12 30.41 -12.92 48.51
C ASN A 12 31.07 -13.04 47.12
N PHE A 13 30.48 -12.26 46.20
CA PHE A 13 30.92 -11.90 44.85
C PHE A 13 30.59 -12.91 43.75
N ILE A 14 29.46 -12.73 43.05
CA ILE A 14 29.24 -11.81 41.91
C ILE A 14 29.99 -12.29 40.66
N THR A 15 29.23 -12.40 39.57
CA THR A 15 29.62 -12.57 38.15
C THR A 15 30.02 -13.97 37.65
N THR A 16 29.23 -14.43 36.66
CA THR A 16 29.70 -15.03 35.40
C THR A 16 29.73 -16.57 35.28
N LEU A 17 28.94 -17.04 34.31
CA LEU A 17 29.01 -18.29 33.53
C LEU A 17 28.73 -19.64 34.21
N LEU A 18 27.68 -20.32 33.74
CA LEU A 18 27.73 -21.76 33.45
C LEU A 18 26.76 -22.14 32.33
N VAL A 19 27.36 -22.55 31.22
CA VAL A 19 26.81 -23.32 30.09
C VAL A 19 27.22 -24.78 30.31
N THR A 20 26.39 -25.72 29.82
CA THR A 20 26.63 -27.17 29.56
C THR A 20 26.83 -28.13 30.75
N GLY A 21 26.20 -29.31 30.85
CA GLY A 21 25.28 -30.06 29.98
C GLY A 21 25.11 -31.53 30.43
N CYS A 22 24.05 -32.18 29.94
CA CYS A 22 24.01 -33.58 29.42
C CYS A 22 23.68 -34.75 30.40
N VAL A 23 22.86 -35.82 30.14
CA VAL A 23 22.16 -36.47 28.99
C VAL A 23 21.09 -37.44 29.59
N PHE A 24 19.88 -37.66 29.07
CA PHE A 24 19.45 -38.77 28.15
C PHE A 24 17.90 -38.81 28.05
N SER A 25 17.18 -39.27 27.02
CA SER A 25 17.14 -39.12 25.54
C SER A 25 15.91 -39.94 25.06
N PHE A 26 15.06 -39.42 24.15
CA PHE A 26 14.63 -40.02 22.85
C PHE A 26 13.32 -39.42 22.25
N PHE A 27 13.51 -38.55 21.26
CA PHE A 27 12.79 -38.30 19.98
C PHE A 27 11.26 -38.44 19.84
N LEU A 28 10.56 -37.31 19.62
CA LEU A 28 9.66 -37.10 18.48
C LEU A 28 9.50 -35.59 18.17
N VAL A 29 9.71 -35.23 16.90
CA VAL A 29 9.54 -33.95 16.18
C VAL A 29 8.77 -32.81 16.89
N GLN A 30 9.47 -31.73 17.27
CA GLN A 30 8.86 -30.42 17.51
C GLN A 30 9.03 -29.53 16.26
N ARG A 31 7.92 -29.24 15.58
CA ARG A 31 7.77 -28.05 14.74
C ARG A 31 7.86 -26.83 15.67
N LEU A 32 8.86 -25.98 15.47
CA LEU A 32 8.90 -24.65 16.05
C LEU A 32 7.81 -23.82 15.38
N ASP A 33 6.83 -23.42 16.18
CA ASP A 33 5.80 -22.45 15.85
C ASP A 33 6.47 -21.06 15.76
N GLN A 34 6.65 -20.55 14.53
CA GLN A 34 7.18 -19.21 14.25
C GLN A 34 6.05 -18.16 14.30
N SER A 35 5.52 -17.88 15.49
CA SER A 35 4.49 -16.83 15.68
C SER A 35 4.97 -15.58 16.41
N ASN A 36 6.28 -15.36 16.55
CA ASN A 36 6.82 -14.10 17.07
C ASN A 36 8.10 -13.66 16.35
N ILE A 37 7.95 -13.24 15.09
CA ILE A 37 8.88 -12.29 14.49
C ILE A 37 8.10 -11.02 14.16
N ASN A 38 8.28 -9.99 14.98
CA ASN A 38 8.00 -8.61 14.56
C ASN A 38 8.97 -8.29 13.42
N VAL A 39 8.50 -8.30 12.18
CA VAL A 39 9.28 -7.86 11.01
C VAL A 39 8.71 -6.54 10.51
N SER A 40 9.44 -5.45 10.73
CA SER A 40 9.15 -4.11 10.24
C SER A 40 9.73 -3.93 8.82
N ALA A 41 9.05 -4.48 7.82
CA ALA A 41 9.04 -3.92 6.47
C ALA A 41 7.62 -3.44 6.24
N ASP A 42 7.40 -2.14 6.03
CA ASP A 42 6.05 -1.62 5.81
C ASP A 42 5.48 -2.30 4.55
N ALA A 43 4.35 -3.00 4.71
CA ALA A 43 3.64 -3.60 3.59
C ALA A 43 3.36 -2.54 2.51
N VAL A 44 3.22 -2.97 1.25
CA VAL A 44 2.93 -2.03 0.15
C VAL A 44 1.69 -1.19 0.50
N PRO A 45 1.81 0.15 0.60
CA PRO A 45 0.74 1.00 1.10
C PRO A 45 -0.42 1.14 0.12
N GLY A 46 -0.20 0.80 -1.14
CA GLY A 46 -1.21 0.76 -2.19
C GLY A 46 -0.60 0.66 -3.59
N ALA A 47 -1.47 0.57 -4.59
CA ALA A 47 -1.08 0.52 -6.01
C ALA A 47 -0.31 1.77 -6.44
N LEU A 48 0.74 1.56 -7.24
CA LEU A 48 1.52 2.65 -7.84
C LEU A 48 0.68 3.41 -8.85
N LYS A 49 1.00 4.69 -9.01
CA LYS A 49 0.51 5.56 -10.09
C LYS A 49 1.70 6.21 -10.77
N VAL A 50 1.57 6.56 -12.04
CA VAL A 50 2.52 7.50 -12.66
C VAL A 50 2.39 8.85 -11.96
N ASP A 51 3.51 9.46 -11.57
CA ASP A 51 3.52 10.77 -10.94
C ASP A 51 3.16 11.84 -11.99
N THR A 52 2.09 12.58 -11.74
CA THR A 52 1.63 13.64 -12.65
C THR A 52 2.57 14.85 -12.68
N ALA A 53 3.38 15.04 -11.64
CA ALA A 53 4.38 16.12 -11.59
C ALA A 53 5.66 15.75 -12.36
N ASN A 54 6.02 14.47 -12.38
CA ASN A 54 7.15 13.95 -13.13
C ASN A 54 6.84 12.53 -13.65
N PRO A 55 6.32 12.39 -14.88
CA PRO A 55 5.80 11.13 -15.40
C PRO A 55 6.87 10.09 -15.77
N HIS A 56 8.14 10.34 -15.43
CA HIS A 56 9.19 9.33 -15.40
C HIS A 56 9.21 8.52 -14.10
N TYR A 57 8.46 8.97 -13.08
CA TYR A 57 8.45 8.34 -11.77
C TYR A 57 7.08 7.81 -11.35
N PHE A 58 7.08 6.91 -10.36
CA PHE A 58 5.87 6.38 -9.74
C PHE A 58 5.63 7.00 -8.37
N ILE A 59 4.38 7.06 -7.96
CA ILE A 59 3.92 7.50 -6.64
C ILE A 59 3.04 6.40 -6.02
N ASP A 60 3.25 6.12 -4.73
CA ASP A 60 2.42 5.17 -3.98
C ASP A 60 1.11 5.82 -3.47
N ALA A 61 0.27 5.04 -2.81
CA ALA A 61 -1.01 5.53 -2.27
C ALA A 61 -0.87 6.60 -1.17
N ASN A 62 0.30 6.71 -0.53
CA ASN A 62 0.60 7.72 0.48
C ASN A 62 1.22 8.99 -0.12
N GLY A 63 1.44 9.03 -1.44
CA GLY A 63 2.09 10.15 -2.11
C GLY A 63 3.62 10.10 -2.10
N LYS A 64 4.23 8.99 -1.66
CA LYS A 64 5.69 8.78 -1.68
C LYS A 64 6.10 8.40 -3.10
N ARG A 65 7.13 9.06 -3.63
CA ARG A 65 7.70 8.70 -4.93
C ARG A 65 8.61 7.49 -4.77
N VAL A 66 8.43 6.51 -5.64
CA VAL A 66 9.05 5.19 -5.53
C VAL A 66 10.05 5.01 -6.68
N PHE A 67 11.29 4.71 -6.32
CA PHE A 67 12.28 4.20 -7.28
C PHE A 67 12.18 2.68 -7.33
N LEU A 68 11.90 2.11 -8.51
CA LEU A 68 11.84 0.66 -8.68
C LEU A 68 13.22 0.11 -9.02
N LEU A 69 13.69 -0.81 -8.18
CA LEU A 69 14.96 -1.52 -8.35
C LEU A 69 14.76 -2.98 -7.99
N GLY A 70 14.98 -3.85 -8.97
CA GLY A 70 14.50 -5.22 -8.90
C GLY A 70 15.33 -6.25 -9.64
N SER A 71 14.80 -7.47 -9.66
CA SER A 71 15.34 -8.60 -10.42
C SER A 71 14.21 -9.46 -10.99
N THR A 72 14.56 -10.36 -11.91
CA THR A 72 13.65 -11.35 -12.50
C THR A 72 13.71 -12.70 -11.77
N ALA A 73 12.58 -13.17 -11.24
CA ALA A 73 12.47 -14.45 -10.55
C ALA A 73 11.99 -15.58 -11.48
N TYR A 74 12.96 -16.25 -12.12
CA TYR A 74 12.73 -17.38 -13.02
C TYR A 74 11.97 -18.55 -12.40
N LYS A 75 12.11 -18.79 -11.09
CA LYS A 75 11.47 -19.93 -10.39
C LYS A 75 9.95 -19.86 -10.40
N PHE A 76 9.38 -18.66 -10.56
CA PHE A 76 7.93 -18.48 -10.60
C PHE A 76 7.32 -18.70 -11.99
N SER A 77 8.13 -18.94 -13.02
CA SER A 77 7.73 -19.08 -14.44
C SER A 77 6.55 -20.02 -14.73
N ASN A 78 6.39 -21.07 -13.92
CA ASN A 78 5.33 -22.08 -14.03
C ASN A 78 4.61 -22.32 -12.69
N MET A 79 4.85 -21.50 -11.65
CA MET A 79 4.35 -21.69 -10.28
C MET A 79 4.54 -23.10 -9.71
N ASN A 80 5.52 -23.88 -10.20
CA ASN A 80 5.90 -25.15 -9.61
C ASN A 80 6.90 -24.97 -8.47
N VAL A 81 6.50 -24.20 -7.47
CA VAL A 81 7.29 -23.90 -6.28
C VAL A 81 6.51 -24.32 -5.02
N SER A 82 7.24 -24.75 -4.00
CA SER A 82 6.72 -24.92 -2.66
C SER A 82 6.54 -23.57 -1.95
N ASP A 83 5.75 -23.56 -0.89
CA ASP A 83 5.58 -22.37 -0.05
C ASP A 83 6.92 -21.85 0.50
N GLN A 84 7.82 -22.77 0.88
CA GLN A 84 9.12 -22.40 1.41
C GLN A 84 9.99 -21.73 0.34
N GLU A 85 9.91 -22.20 -0.91
CA GLU A 85 10.64 -21.59 -2.03
C GLU A 85 10.11 -20.19 -2.33
N ILE A 86 8.79 -19.98 -2.29
CA ILE A 86 8.17 -18.64 -2.42
C ILE A 86 8.76 -17.68 -1.39
N TYR A 87 8.75 -18.07 -0.12
CA TYR A 87 9.26 -17.22 0.96
C TYR A 87 10.75 -16.95 0.79
N SER A 88 11.54 -18.00 0.52
CA SER A 88 12.98 -17.86 0.35
C SER A 88 13.37 -16.96 -0.82
N GLU A 89 12.69 -17.06 -1.96
CA GLU A 89 13.03 -16.27 -3.15
C GLU A 89 12.73 -14.78 -2.93
N ILE A 90 11.61 -14.47 -2.27
CA ILE A 90 11.23 -13.10 -1.94
C ILE A 90 12.13 -12.53 -0.84
N ASP A 91 12.48 -13.32 0.18
CA ASP A 91 13.33 -12.84 1.27
C ASP A 91 14.79 -12.62 0.83
N VAL A 92 15.30 -13.37 -0.16
CA VAL A 92 16.64 -13.09 -0.73
C VAL A 92 16.69 -11.69 -1.35
N LEU A 93 15.62 -11.22 -2.01
CA LEU A 93 15.56 -9.85 -2.56
C LEU A 93 15.74 -8.77 -1.47
N LEU A 94 15.38 -9.09 -0.23
CA LEU A 94 15.42 -8.17 0.90
C LEU A 94 16.72 -8.29 1.71
N GLY A 95 17.61 -9.23 1.33
CA GLY A 95 18.80 -9.56 2.10
C GLY A 95 18.49 -10.17 3.48
N SER A 96 19.53 -10.52 4.22
CA SER A 96 19.40 -11.12 5.57
C SER A 96 18.95 -10.14 6.66
N SER A 97 18.74 -8.86 6.32
CA SER A 97 18.33 -7.80 7.24
C SER A 97 16.93 -7.29 6.90
N SER A 98 15.91 -8.03 7.30
CA SER A 98 14.48 -7.76 7.05
C SER A 98 13.90 -6.50 7.74
N THR A 99 14.69 -5.44 7.93
CA THR A 99 14.36 -4.31 8.82
C THR A 99 14.75 -2.92 8.31
N THR A 100 15.27 -2.77 7.09
CA THR A 100 15.72 -1.46 6.58
C THR A 100 14.99 -1.04 5.31
N ASP A 101 14.65 0.24 5.22
CA ASP A 101 14.07 0.92 4.04
C ASP A 101 14.92 0.82 2.75
N ASP A 102 16.03 0.09 2.73
CA ASP A 102 17.03 0.10 1.64
C ASP A 102 16.99 -1.17 0.75
N ASP A 103 16.02 -2.05 0.95
CA ASP A 103 15.90 -3.34 0.26
C ASP A 103 15.32 -3.25 -1.17
N MET A 104 15.52 -4.26 -2.01
CA MET A 104 14.89 -4.33 -3.34
C MET A 104 13.36 -4.33 -3.19
N ASN A 105 12.66 -3.67 -4.11
CA ASN A 105 11.22 -3.45 -4.01
C ASN A 105 10.45 -3.82 -5.28
N TYR A 106 11.10 -4.50 -6.22
CA TYR A 106 10.53 -4.82 -7.52
C TYR A 106 10.94 -6.22 -7.97
N LEU A 107 9.98 -6.98 -8.48
CA LEU A 107 10.16 -8.35 -8.93
C LEU A 107 9.45 -8.57 -10.27
N ARG A 108 10.16 -9.14 -11.24
CA ARG A 108 9.64 -9.53 -12.55
C ARG A 108 9.40 -11.04 -12.60
N ILE A 109 8.25 -11.49 -13.11
CA ILE A 109 7.94 -12.92 -13.27
C ILE A 109 7.34 -13.28 -14.64
N TRP A 110 7.86 -14.34 -15.27
CA TRP A 110 7.16 -15.05 -16.34
C TRP A 110 5.94 -15.76 -15.76
N ASN A 111 4.82 -15.77 -16.49
CA ASN A 111 3.62 -16.48 -16.02
C ASN A 111 3.27 -17.72 -16.85
N LEU A 112 3.74 -17.82 -18.09
CA LEU A 112 3.41 -18.90 -19.04
C LEU A 112 4.66 -19.55 -19.68
N ARG A 113 5.81 -19.55 -19.00
CA ARG A 113 7.04 -20.11 -19.59
C ARG A 113 7.33 -21.54 -19.08
N PRO A 114 7.46 -22.55 -19.96
CA PRO A 114 7.73 -23.95 -19.55
C PRO A 114 9.23 -24.21 -19.26
N TRP A 115 9.83 -23.45 -18.34
CA TRP A 115 11.26 -23.51 -18.03
C TRP A 115 11.59 -24.63 -17.02
N ASP A 116 11.58 -25.88 -17.45
CA ASP A 116 12.34 -26.97 -16.81
C ASP A 116 12.53 -28.16 -17.79
N ALA A 117 13.75 -28.69 -17.87
CA ALA A 117 14.05 -29.91 -18.60
C ALA A 117 13.75 -31.20 -17.80
N LYS A 118 13.49 -31.13 -16.48
CA LYS A 118 13.30 -32.30 -15.61
C LYS A 118 12.45 -32.02 -14.34
N GLY A 119 11.12 -31.92 -14.48
CA GLY A 119 10.21 -31.92 -13.32
C GLY A 119 8.86 -31.29 -13.64
N ASP A 120 7.81 -31.65 -12.90
CA ASP A 120 6.41 -31.19 -13.09
C ASP A 120 6.29 -29.73 -13.56
N VAL A 121 5.61 -29.49 -14.70
CA VAL A 121 5.30 -28.13 -15.17
C VAL A 121 3.86 -27.82 -14.83
N ARG A 122 3.60 -26.69 -14.15
CA ARG A 122 2.24 -26.22 -13.85
C ARG A 122 1.91 -24.96 -14.65
N PHE A 123 0.64 -24.80 -14.99
CA PHE A 123 0.11 -23.67 -15.73
C PHE A 123 -1.23 -23.23 -15.12
N PRO A 124 -1.80 -22.09 -15.54
CA PRO A 124 -3.09 -21.62 -15.03
C PRO A 124 -4.26 -22.60 -15.22
N TRP A 125 -4.14 -23.53 -16.17
CA TRP A 125 -5.18 -24.47 -16.55
C TRP A 125 -4.91 -25.87 -16.02
N LEU A 126 -5.99 -26.61 -15.78
CA LEU A 126 -5.92 -27.96 -15.24
C LEU A 126 -5.20 -28.90 -16.22
N GLN A 127 -4.14 -29.52 -15.75
CA GLN A 127 -3.48 -30.61 -16.47
C GLN A 127 -4.36 -31.88 -16.39
N THR A 128 -4.72 -32.44 -17.54
CA THR A 128 -5.60 -33.61 -17.69
C THR A 128 -4.87 -34.89 -18.12
N GLY A 129 -3.58 -34.79 -18.48
CA GLY A 129 -2.70 -35.93 -18.80
C GLY A 129 -1.72 -36.27 -17.67
N ALA A 130 -1.17 -37.49 -17.68
CA ALA A 130 -0.27 -37.98 -16.64
C ALA A 130 1.08 -37.23 -16.62
N SER A 131 1.50 -36.84 -15.42
CA SER A 131 2.90 -36.51 -15.15
C SER A 131 3.75 -37.78 -15.26
N TYR A 132 4.93 -37.69 -15.91
CA TYR A 132 5.88 -38.76 -16.33
C TYR A 132 5.74 -39.41 -17.71
N SER A 133 4.83 -38.96 -18.59
CA SER A 133 4.90 -39.29 -20.03
C SER A 133 4.99 -38.02 -20.87
N SER A 134 5.59 -38.10 -22.06
CA SER A 134 5.87 -37.00 -22.99
C SER A 134 4.65 -36.22 -23.52
N ASP A 135 3.46 -36.39 -22.94
CA ASP A 135 2.18 -35.80 -23.36
C ASP A 135 1.61 -34.86 -22.28
N TYR A 136 2.07 -33.61 -22.25
CA TYR A 136 1.47 -32.56 -21.42
C TYR A 136 0.10 -32.17 -22.02
N LYS A 137 -1.02 -32.57 -21.39
CA LYS A 137 -2.37 -32.19 -21.82
C LYS A 137 -3.02 -31.25 -20.81
N PHE A 138 -3.57 -30.14 -21.28
CA PHE A 138 -4.25 -29.11 -20.49
C PHE A 138 -5.69 -28.95 -20.97
N ASP A 139 -6.62 -28.77 -20.03
CA ASP A 139 -7.99 -28.33 -20.29
C ASP A 139 -8.07 -26.83 -20.10
N LEU A 140 -7.97 -26.08 -21.20
CA LEU A 140 -8.01 -24.63 -21.25
C LEU A 140 -9.36 -24.01 -20.84
N THR A 141 -10.38 -24.84 -20.57
CA THR A 141 -11.67 -24.40 -20.01
C THR A 141 -11.77 -24.56 -18.50
N ARG A 142 -10.78 -25.21 -17.87
CA ARG A 142 -10.76 -25.47 -16.43
C ARG A 142 -9.49 -24.92 -15.79
N TRP A 143 -9.65 -24.24 -14.66
CA TRP A 143 -8.53 -23.66 -13.93
C TRP A 143 -7.85 -24.69 -13.03
N ASP A 144 -6.54 -24.55 -12.87
CA ASP A 144 -5.77 -25.24 -11.83
C ASP A 144 -5.77 -24.41 -10.55
N GLU A 145 -6.63 -24.74 -9.59
CA GLU A 145 -6.75 -23.99 -8.34
C GLU A 145 -5.48 -24.02 -7.47
N THR A 146 -4.58 -25.00 -7.67
CA THR A 146 -3.29 -25.02 -6.96
C THR A 146 -2.35 -23.97 -7.53
N TYR A 147 -2.32 -23.80 -8.86
CA TYR A 147 -1.58 -22.72 -9.51
C TYR A 147 -2.02 -21.37 -8.96
N TRP A 148 -3.34 -21.11 -8.96
CA TRP A 148 -3.89 -19.83 -8.51
C TRP A 148 -3.69 -19.60 -7.00
N SER A 149 -3.76 -20.65 -6.18
CA SER A 149 -3.44 -20.57 -4.75
C SER A 149 -1.99 -20.17 -4.51
N ARG A 150 -1.03 -20.73 -5.26
CA ARG A 150 0.40 -20.38 -5.17
C ARG A 150 0.68 -18.98 -5.67
N MET A 151 0.07 -18.59 -6.79
CA MET A 151 0.18 -17.23 -7.33
C MET A 151 -0.29 -16.18 -6.31
N LYS A 152 -1.48 -16.38 -5.73
CA LYS A 152 -2.01 -15.51 -4.67
C LYS A 152 -1.10 -15.45 -3.45
N LYS A 153 -0.54 -16.60 -3.03
CA LYS A 153 0.40 -16.65 -1.90
C LYS A 153 1.68 -15.88 -2.18
N MET A 154 2.27 -16.04 -3.38
CA MET A 154 3.47 -15.30 -3.80
C MET A 154 3.22 -13.79 -3.81
N VAL A 155 2.12 -13.34 -4.45
CA VAL A 155 1.78 -11.91 -4.52
C VAL A 155 1.48 -11.33 -3.12
N SER A 156 0.73 -12.06 -2.30
CA SER A 156 0.42 -11.68 -0.92
C SER A 156 1.67 -11.55 -0.06
N TYR A 157 2.59 -12.52 -0.16
CA TYR A 157 3.84 -12.46 0.58
C TYR A 157 4.68 -11.28 0.10
N ALA A 158 4.89 -11.11 -1.20
CA ALA A 158 5.60 -9.95 -1.76
C ALA A 158 5.00 -8.62 -1.27
N GLN A 159 3.66 -8.51 -1.21
CA GLN A 159 2.97 -7.33 -0.68
C GLN A 159 3.32 -7.06 0.78
N SER A 160 3.31 -8.10 1.61
CA SER A 160 3.67 -8.01 3.04
C SER A 160 5.12 -7.62 3.27
N ARG A 161 5.97 -7.76 2.24
CA ARG A 161 7.39 -7.40 2.27
C ARG A 161 7.72 -6.09 1.52
N GLY A 162 6.72 -5.35 1.04
CA GLY A 162 6.94 -4.09 0.33
C GLY A 162 7.43 -4.25 -1.12
N VAL A 163 7.26 -5.43 -1.73
CA VAL A 163 7.74 -5.75 -3.08
C VAL A 163 6.60 -5.67 -4.10
N TYR A 164 6.80 -4.87 -5.15
CA TYR A 164 5.93 -4.81 -6.34
C TYR A 164 6.28 -5.93 -7.32
N VAL A 165 5.26 -6.63 -7.82
CA VAL A 165 5.37 -7.77 -8.73
C VAL A 165 4.86 -7.37 -10.11
N ASN A 166 5.75 -7.38 -11.09
CA ASN A 166 5.42 -7.19 -12.51
C ASN A 166 5.28 -8.54 -13.20
N ILE A 167 4.06 -8.82 -13.67
CA ILE A 167 3.67 -10.07 -14.28
C ILE A 167 3.62 -9.87 -15.79
N PHE A 168 4.43 -10.62 -16.52
CA PHE A 168 4.34 -10.69 -17.97
C PHE A 168 3.79 -12.05 -18.39
N PRO A 169 2.55 -12.07 -18.90
CA PRO A 169 1.92 -13.33 -19.28
C PRO A 169 2.53 -13.94 -20.54
N PHE A 170 3.06 -13.12 -21.45
CA PHE A 170 3.57 -13.56 -22.74
C PHE A 170 5.04 -13.25 -22.91
N ASP A 171 5.76 -14.11 -23.61
CA ASP A 171 7.14 -13.90 -24.00
C ASP A 171 7.45 -14.56 -25.35
N GLU A 172 8.39 -13.97 -26.10
CA GLU A 172 8.79 -14.49 -27.42
C GLU A 172 9.39 -15.91 -27.30
N CYS A 173 10.15 -16.21 -26.24
CA CYS A 173 10.86 -17.48 -26.08
C CYS A 173 9.94 -18.68 -25.76
N GLY A 174 8.87 -18.48 -24.99
CA GLY A 174 7.93 -19.53 -24.58
C GLY A 174 6.93 -19.88 -25.69
N MET A 175 6.75 -18.98 -26.66
CA MET A 175 5.73 -19.12 -27.69
C MET A 175 6.26 -19.16 -29.14
N GLU A 176 7.55 -18.91 -29.39
CA GLU A 176 8.17 -19.02 -30.71
C GLU A 176 9.03 -20.30 -30.85
N GLY A 177 8.69 -21.15 -31.82
CA GLY A 177 9.43 -22.39 -32.09
C GLY A 177 10.71 -22.23 -32.94
N SER A 178 11.01 -21.03 -33.46
CA SER A 178 12.00 -20.81 -34.53
C SER A 178 13.37 -20.23 -34.12
N LEU A 179 13.62 -19.93 -32.84
CA LEU A 179 14.89 -19.33 -32.39
C LEU A 179 15.68 -20.32 -31.50
N ASP A 180 16.96 -20.57 -31.83
CA ASP A 180 17.99 -21.24 -30.99
C ASP A 180 17.50 -22.37 -30.06
N GLY A 181 17.01 -23.49 -30.62
CA GLY A 181 16.68 -24.69 -29.83
C GLY A 181 15.44 -24.58 -28.92
N LYS A 182 14.64 -23.51 -29.08
CA LYS A 182 13.44 -23.23 -28.26
C LYS A 182 12.15 -23.92 -28.75
N GLU A 183 12.20 -24.69 -29.85
CA GLU A 183 11.08 -25.50 -30.36
C GLU A 183 10.49 -26.44 -29.27
N GLU A 184 11.35 -26.96 -28.39
CA GLU A 184 10.95 -27.83 -27.27
C GLU A 184 10.13 -27.11 -26.20
N MET A 185 10.25 -25.78 -26.06
CA MET A 185 9.44 -24.98 -25.13
C MET A 185 8.02 -24.80 -25.69
N TRP A 186 7.90 -24.43 -26.96
CA TRP A 186 6.61 -24.32 -27.62
C TRP A 186 5.84 -25.65 -27.61
N LYS A 187 6.53 -26.77 -27.88
CA LYS A 187 5.96 -28.13 -27.77
C LYS A 187 5.39 -28.49 -26.41
N ARG A 188 5.70 -27.74 -25.34
CA ARG A 188 5.21 -27.95 -23.97
C ARG A 188 4.20 -26.89 -23.53
N HIS A 189 3.97 -25.86 -24.34
CA HIS A 189 3.09 -24.76 -24.00
C HIS A 189 1.60 -25.18 -24.06
N PRO A 190 0.72 -24.71 -23.14
CA PRO A 190 -0.70 -25.08 -23.13
C PRO A 190 -1.48 -24.70 -24.39
N TYR A 191 -1.03 -23.66 -25.10
CA TYR A 191 -1.64 -23.22 -26.37
C TYR A 191 -1.18 -24.02 -27.58
N HIS A 192 -0.20 -24.93 -27.41
CA HIS A 192 0.19 -25.82 -28.49
C HIS A 192 -0.99 -26.76 -28.83
N PRO A 193 -1.38 -26.93 -30.11
CA PRO A 193 -2.51 -27.79 -30.49
C PRO A 193 -2.43 -29.21 -29.94
N TYR A 194 -1.22 -29.80 -29.89
CA TYR A 194 -0.98 -31.08 -29.24
C TYR A 194 -1.18 -31.10 -27.73
N ASN A 195 -1.06 -29.97 -27.02
CA ASN A 195 -1.18 -29.96 -25.55
C ASN A 195 -2.55 -29.48 -25.08
N ASN A 196 -3.35 -28.89 -25.96
CA ASN A 196 -4.69 -28.47 -25.63
C ASN A 196 -5.71 -29.60 -25.83
N SER A 197 -6.27 -30.12 -24.73
CA SER A 197 -7.30 -31.17 -24.74
C SER A 197 -8.66 -30.73 -25.29
N ASN A 198 -8.90 -29.41 -25.39
CA ASN A 198 -10.14 -28.85 -25.92
C ASN A 198 -10.11 -28.65 -27.44
N ASN A 199 -9.01 -29.01 -28.12
CA ASN A 199 -8.83 -28.81 -29.57
C ASN A 199 -9.04 -27.36 -30.03
N LEU A 200 -8.65 -26.37 -29.21
CA LEU A 200 -8.72 -24.94 -29.55
C LEU A 200 -7.36 -24.49 -30.14
N GLY A 201 -7.35 -23.72 -31.23
CA GLY A 201 -6.13 -23.19 -31.86
C GLY A 201 -5.87 -23.68 -33.29
N LEU A 202 -4.66 -23.39 -33.81
CA LEU A 202 -4.24 -23.61 -35.21
C LEU A 202 -4.28 -25.10 -35.62
N LEU A 203 -4.85 -25.39 -36.79
CA LEU A 203 -5.05 -26.75 -37.33
C LEU A 203 -3.78 -27.44 -37.87
N THR A 204 -2.61 -26.81 -37.80
CA THR A 204 -1.39 -27.35 -38.43
C THR A 204 -0.25 -27.54 -37.42
N ASN A 205 0.29 -28.76 -37.40
CA ASN A 205 1.47 -29.16 -36.63
C ASN A 205 2.81 -28.64 -37.19
N THR A 206 2.77 -27.72 -38.14
CA THR A 206 3.98 -27.16 -38.76
C THR A 206 4.33 -25.86 -38.05
N ALA A 207 5.54 -25.81 -37.50
CA ALA A 207 6.16 -24.62 -36.92
C ALA A 207 6.44 -23.48 -37.93
N THR A 208 5.90 -23.55 -39.15
CA THR A 208 5.95 -22.48 -40.13
C THR A 208 4.61 -21.74 -40.18
N PRO A 209 4.59 -20.43 -39.88
CA PRO A 209 3.42 -19.60 -40.14
C PRO A 209 3.07 -19.69 -41.63
N ILE A 210 1.77 -19.78 -41.95
CA ILE A 210 1.30 -19.97 -43.33
C ILE A 210 1.64 -18.75 -44.23
N ASP A 211 2.08 -17.61 -43.68
CA ASP A 211 2.43 -16.42 -44.47
C ASP A 211 3.44 -15.44 -43.81
N GLY A 212 4.19 -15.86 -42.78
CA GLY A 212 5.05 -14.93 -42.05
C GLY A 212 4.32 -13.94 -41.13
N SER A 213 3.00 -14.04 -41.00
CA SER A 213 2.27 -13.46 -39.86
C SER A 213 2.28 -14.44 -38.69
N ASN A 214 2.73 -13.95 -37.54
CA ASN A 214 2.81 -14.70 -36.29
C ASN A 214 1.39 -14.94 -35.73
N SER A 215 0.68 -15.96 -36.23
CA SER A 215 -0.76 -16.19 -36.01
C SER A 215 -1.21 -16.51 -34.56
N ILE A 216 -0.29 -16.69 -33.61
CA ILE A 216 -0.62 -16.76 -32.18
C ILE A 216 -0.74 -15.38 -31.53
N TYR A 217 -0.14 -14.37 -32.17
CA TYR A 217 -0.09 -12.97 -31.74
C TYR A 217 -0.94 -12.05 -32.65
N ASP A 218 -1.61 -12.59 -33.67
CA ASP A 218 -2.73 -11.93 -34.34
C ASP A 218 -4.07 -12.54 -33.87
N PRO A 219 -4.55 -12.19 -32.66
CA PRO A 219 -5.82 -12.72 -32.19
C PRO A 219 -7.03 -11.96 -32.74
N TRP A 220 -6.93 -10.71 -33.24
CA TRP A 220 -8.13 -9.89 -33.57
C TRP A 220 -8.30 -9.55 -35.06
N GLY A 221 -7.53 -10.14 -35.97
CA GLY A 221 -7.30 -9.51 -37.29
C GLY A 221 -7.52 -10.28 -38.59
N ASN A 222 -8.30 -11.38 -38.68
CA ASN A 222 -8.88 -11.80 -39.99
C ASN A 222 -10.04 -12.82 -39.95
N GLY A 223 -10.79 -12.89 -38.84
CA GLY A 223 -12.05 -13.65 -38.79
C GLY A 223 -11.94 -15.18 -38.92
N LYS A 224 -10.75 -15.78 -38.70
CA LYS A 224 -10.51 -17.22 -38.91
C LYS A 224 -10.17 -18.05 -37.65
N LEU A 225 -9.97 -17.46 -36.46
CA LEU A 225 -9.60 -18.19 -35.23
C LEU A 225 -10.25 -17.62 -33.95
N ASN A 226 -11.58 -17.69 -33.86
CA ASN A 226 -12.39 -17.17 -32.73
C ASN A 226 -12.22 -17.90 -31.37
N THR A 227 -11.43 -18.97 -31.28
CA THR A 227 -11.34 -19.83 -30.07
C THR A 227 -10.17 -19.52 -29.14
N LEU A 228 -8.97 -19.21 -29.64
CA LEU A 228 -7.79 -18.93 -28.79
C LEU A 228 -7.86 -17.54 -28.15
N GLU A 229 -8.38 -16.55 -28.88
CA GLU A 229 -8.72 -15.24 -28.34
C GLU A 229 -9.59 -15.34 -27.09
N THR A 230 -10.65 -16.17 -27.15
CA THR A 230 -11.58 -16.37 -26.04
C THR A 230 -10.86 -16.92 -24.81
N VAL A 231 -9.93 -17.86 -25.00
CA VAL A 231 -9.11 -18.42 -23.92
C VAL A 231 -8.15 -17.37 -23.33
N GLN A 232 -7.48 -16.58 -24.18
CA GLN A 232 -6.59 -15.50 -23.72
C GLN A 232 -7.35 -14.45 -22.92
N LYS A 233 -8.51 -14.00 -23.41
CA LYS A 233 -9.42 -13.07 -22.70
C LYS A 233 -9.93 -13.67 -21.38
N ALA A 234 -10.30 -14.95 -21.37
CA ALA A 234 -10.73 -15.65 -20.16
C ALA A 234 -9.60 -15.73 -19.12
N TYR A 235 -8.36 -15.98 -19.57
CA TYR A 235 -7.19 -16.01 -18.71
C TYR A 235 -6.86 -14.63 -18.15
N PHE A 236 -6.85 -13.57 -18.96
CA PHE A 236 -6.72 -12.21 -18.44
C PHE A 236 -7.83 -11.85 -17.45
N THR A 237 -9.06 -12.27 -17.72
CA THR A 237 -10.19 -12.07 -16.80
C THR A 237 -9.97 -12.79 -15.48
N LYS A 238 -9.51 -14.05 -15.50
CA LYS A 238 -9.18 -14.83 -14.30
C LYS A 238 -7.99 -14.21 -13.55
N LEU A 239 -6.94 -13.82 -14.25
CA LEU A 239 -5.76 -13.15 -13.68
C LEU A 239 -6.16 -11.87 -12.94
N LEU A 240 -6.99 -11.03 -13.57
CA LEU A 240 -7.52 -9.82 -12.95
C LEU A 240 -8.40 -10.16 -11.73
N ASN A 241 -9.28 -11.16 -11.81
CA ASN A 241 -10.15 -11.52 -10.68
C ASN A 241 -9.36 -12.06 -9.46
N GLU A 242 -8.40 -12.96 -9.69
CA GLU A 242 -7.63 -13.58 -8.61
C GLU A 242 -6.66 -12.60 -7.94
N LEU A 243 -6.17 -11.62 -8.70
CA LEU A 243 -5.20 -10.64 -8.21
C LEU A 243 -5.84 -9.32 -7.72
N ALA A 244 -7.17 -9.22 -7.79
CA ALA A 244 -7.93 -8.06 -7.34
C ALA A 244 -7.66 -7.56 -5.93
N PRO A 245 -7.41 -8.44 -4.94
CA PRO A 245 -7.17 -7.99 -3.58
C PRO A 245 -5.78 -7.38 -3.35
N TYR A 246 -4.87 -7.44 -4.33
CA TYR A 246 -3.46 -7.07 -4.12
C TYR A 246 -3.10 -5.74 -4.77
N ASN A 247 -2.43 -4.90 -4.00
CA ASN A 247 -2.01 -3.55 -4.34
C ASN A 247 -0.62 -3.50 -4.99
N ASN A 248 0.12 -4.61 -4.96
CA ASN A 248 1.50 -4.65 -5.41
C ASN A 248 1.67 -5.23 -6.82
N VAL A 249 0.62 -5.29 -7.64
CA VAL A 249 0.66 -5.93 -8.96
C VAL A 249 0.78 -4.90 -10.10
N MET A 250 1.67 -5.20 -11.04
CA MET A 250 1.86 -4.51 -12.32
C MET A 250 1.80 -5.54 -13.46
N PHE A 251 1.39 -5.10 -14.65
CA PHE A 251 1.32 -5.94 -15.84
C PHE A 251 2.28 -5.46 -16.91
N GLU A 252 3.00 -6.40 -17.50
CA GLU A 252 3.79 -6.19 -18.70
C GLU A 252 3.17 -7.04 -19.81
N VAL A 253 2.71 -6.41 -20.89
CA VAL A 253 1.89 -7.07 -21.92
C VAL A 253 2.59 -8.30 -22.50
N VAL A 254 3.88 -8.14 -22.80
CA VAL A 254 4.74 -9.16 -23.41
C VAL A 254 6.19 -8.83 -23.10
N ASN A 255 7.03 -9.87 -23.07
CA ASN A 255 8.49 -9.79 -22.91
C ASN A 255 9.23 -10.22 -24.20
N GLU A 256 10.27 -9.48 -24.59
CA GLU A 256 11.12 -9.72 -25.77
C GLU A 256 10.40 -9.72 -27.11
N TYR A 257 9.41 -8.87 -27.32
CA TYR A 257 8.62 -8.95 -28.54
C TYR A 257 9.25 -8.25 -29.76
N GLN A 258 9.39 -8.94 -30.90
CA GLN A 258 9.95 -8.33 -32.13
C GLN A 258 9.06 -8.39 -33.38
N ARG A 259 7.91 -9.10 -33.36
CA ARG A 259 7.26 -9.57 -34.62
C ARG A 259 5.75 -9.37 -34.76
N GLY A 260 5.05 -8.82 -33.77
CA GLY A 260 3.61 -8.53 -33.92
C GLY A 260 3.35 -7.11 -34.29
N GLY A 261 2.26 -6.93 -35.01
CA GLY A 261 1.75 -5.61 -35.27
C GLY A 261 1.42 -4.89 -33.97
N GLU A 262 1.78 -3.61 -33.94
CA GLU A 262 1.43 -2.57 -32.95
C GLU A 262 -0.02 -2.70 -32.43
N THR A 263 -0.92 -3.23 -33.25
CA THR A 263 -2.33 -3.49 -32.95
C THR A 263 -2.55 -4.44 -31.78
N TRP A 264 -1.82 -5.56 -31.64
CA TRP A 264 -2.12 -6.57 -30.60
C TRP A 264 -1.76 -6.09 -29.19
N GLU A 265 -0.60 -5.45 -29.05
CA GLU A 265 -0.12 -4.98 -27.75
C GLU A 265 -1.03 -3.88 -27.20
N ALA A 266 -1.45 -2.94 -28.05
CA ALA A 266 -2.43 -1.91 -27.72
C ALA A 266 -3.78 -2.52 -27.31
N GLN A 267 -4.21 -3.56 -28.01
CA GLN A 267 -5.44 -4.31 -27.73
C GLN A 267 -5.42 -5.02 -26.37
N VAL A 268 -4.32 -5.68 -26.02
CA VAL A 268 -4.15 -6.31 -24.70
C VAL A 268 -4.05 -5.24 -23.61
N ALA A 269 -3.30 -4.16 -23.83
CA ALA A 269 -3.22 -3.05 -22.90
C ALA A 269 -4.60 -2.44 -22.61
N ASP A 270 -5.41 -2.22 -23.66
CA ASP A 270 -6.78 -1.75 -23.54
C ASP A 270 -7.69 -2.73 -22.79
N TYR A 271 -7.60 -4.04 -23.09
CA TYR A 271 -8.39 -5.06 -22.41
C TYR A 271 -8.05 -5.16 -20.92
N LEU A 272 -6.76 -5.15 -20.59
CA LEU A 272 -6.28 -5.11 -19.22
C LEU A 272 -6.80 -3.85 -18.52
N LYS A 273 -6.62 -2.67 -19.12
CA LYS A 273 -7.03 -1.40 -18.52
C LYS A 273 -8.53 -1.30 -18.31
N THR A 274 -9.34 -1.57 -19.34
CA THR A 274 -10.81 -1.60 -19.26
C THR A 274 -11.29 -2.66 -18.26
N GLY A 275 -10.64 -3.83 -18.23
CA GLY A 275 -10.90 -4.87 -17.25
C GLY A 275 -10.68 -4.37 -15.82
N MET A 276 -9.56 -3.74 -15.55
CA MET A 276 -9.27 -3.15 -14.23
C MET A 276 -10.32 -2.09 -13.87
N GLU A 277 -10.63 -1.17 -14.79
CA GLU A 277 -11.57 -0.06 -14.56
C GLU A 277 -13.02 -0.51 -14.32
N SER A 278 -13.45 -1.62 -14.94
CA SER A 278 -14.84 -2.12 -14.84
C SER A 278 -15.16 -2.86 -13.53
N ARG A 279 -14.16 -3.35 -12.78
CA ARG A 279 -14.34 -4.08 -11.50
C ARG A 279 -14.63 -3.18 -10.29
N ASN A 280 -15.15 -1.98 -10.55
CA ASN A 280 -15.29 -0.84 -9.63
C ASN A 280 -16.57 -0.86 -8.76
N GLN A 281 -17.15 -2.02 -8.44
CA GLN A 281 -18.41 -2.07 -7.67
C GLN A 281 -18.24 -2.20 -6.14
N THR A 282 -17.02 -2.35 -5.62
CA THR A 282 -16.74 -2.54 -4.17
C THR A 282 -15.96 -1.40 -3.51
N ASN A 283 -16.07 -0.15 -3.99
CA ASN A 283 -15.47 1.03 -3.34
C ASN A 283 -13.92 1.06 -3.29
N SER A 284 -13.26 0.44 -4.27
CA SER A 284 -11.81 0.42 -4.41
C SER A 284 -11.39 1.32 -5.59
N THR A 285 -10.86 2.51 -5.31
CA THR A 285 -10.14 3.35 -6.28
C THR A 285 -8.85 2.70 -6.81
N TYR A 286 -8.48 1.51 -6.32
CA TYR A 286 -7.17 0.88 -6.47
C TYR A 286 -6.93 0.27 -7.86
N TRP A 287 -7.98 -0.22 -8.52
CA TRP A 287 -7.83 -0.86 -9.83
C TRP A 287 -7.56 0.12 -10.97
N LYS A 288 -8.11 1.34 -10.90
CA LYS A 288 -7.86 2.38 -11.92
C LYS A 288 -6.38 2.70 -12.10
N THR A 289 -5.57 2.36 -11.10
CA THR A 289 -4.21 2.86 -10.96
C THR A 289 -3.14 1.83 -11.26
N GLN A 290 -3.49 0.54 -11.35
CA GLN A 290 -2.51 -0.49 -11.71
C GLN A 290 -1.86 -0.19 -13.07
N ILE A 291 -0.57 -0.51 -13.13
CA ILE A 291 0.36 -0.08 -14.18
C ILE A 291 0.44 -1.15 -15.27
N VAL A 292 0.34 -0.73 -16.53
CA VAL A 292 0.58 -1.55 -17.71
C VAL A 292 1.82 -1.03 -18.45
N THR A 293 2.76 -1.90 -18.76
CA THR A 293 3.96 -1.60 -19.57
C THR A 293 4.11 -2.58 -20.72
N VAL A 294 5.00 -2.27 -21.67
CA VAL A 294 5.36 -3.18 -22.77
C VAL A 294 6.88 -3.34 -22.81
N ASN A 295 7.37 -4.52 -23.18
CA ASN A 295 8.79 -4.82 -23.22
C ASN A 295 9.25 -5.36 -24.59
N HIS A 296 10.38 -4.83 -25.06
CA HIS A 296 11.05 -5.24 -26.30
C HIS A 296 12.53 -5.55 -26.06
N ILE A 297 13.15 -6.29 -26.99
CA ILE A 297 14.57 -6.64 -26.87
C ILE A 297 15.45 -5.39 -26.95
N LEU A 298 15.20 -4.48 -27.91
CA LEU A 298 16.03 -3.29 -28.09
C LEU A 298 15.34 -2.00 -27.65
N ALA A 299 16.11 -1.11 -27.03
CA ALA A 299 15.66 0.26 -26.79
C ALA A 299 15.20 0.97 -28.09
N ALA A 300 15.81 0.63 -29.23
CA ALA A 300 15.50 1.21 -30.53
C ALA A 300 14.21 0.68 -31.19
N GLU A 301 13.64 -0.41 -30.68
CA GLU A 301 12.43 -1.04 -31.22
C GLU A 301 11.14 -0.41 -30.67
N ALA A 302 11.25 0.71 -29.93
CA ALA A 302 10.08 1.39 -29.39
C ALA A 302 9.20 1.95 -30.53
N HIS A 303 7.93 1.55 -30.55
CA HIS A 303 6.94 2.01 -31.52
C HIS A 303 6.24 3.29 -31.06
N ASP A 304 5.75 4.11 -32.00
CA ASP A 304 5.11 5.39 -31.69
C ASP A 304 3.85 5.23 -30.81
N TYR A 305 3.09 4.15 -30.97
CA TYR A 305 1.90 3.88 -30.18
C TYR A 305 2.23 3.72 -28.67
N GLN A 306 3.38 3.14 -28.32
CA GLN A 306 3.79 2.91 -26.92
C GLN A 306 3.99 4.23 -26.16
N TRP A 307 4.34 5.30 -26.88
CA TRP A 307 4.49 6.63 -26.33
C TRP A 307 3.17 7.41 -26.28
N THR A 308 2.22 7.08 -27.16
CA THR A 308 0.98 7.85 -27.34
C THR A 308 -0.24 7.22 -26.70
N ASP A 309 -0.24 5.90 -26.48
CA ASP A 309 -1.33 5.17 -25.85
C ASP A 309 -1.44 5.57 -24.36
N PRO A 310 -2.60 6.06 -23.90
CA PRO A 310 -2.81 6.42 -22.50
C PRO A 310 -2.87 5.21 -21.55
N ASN A 311 -3.13 4.01 -22.07
CA ASN A 311 -3.23 2.78 -21.29
C ASN A 311 -1.84 2.21 -20.94
N ILE A 312 -0.80 2.59 -21.67
CA ILE A 312 0.59 2.18 -21.43
C ILE A 312 1.30 3.25 -20.60
N ALA A 313 1.76 2.89 -19.41
CA ALA A 313 2.42 3.81 -18.48
C ALA A 313 3.91 4.00 -18.75
N GLY A 314 4.55 3.03 -19.40
CA GLY A 314 5.98 3.03 -19.62
C GLY A 314 6.48 1.98 -20.60
N TYR A 315 7.70 2.19 -21.07
CA TYR A 315 8.40 1.34 -22.02
C TYR A 315 9.61 0.66 -21.36
N ASN A 316 9.70 -0.65 -21.57
CA ASN A 316 10.76 -1.47 -21.01
C ASN A 316 11.63 -2.06 -22.11
N PHE A 317 12.94 -2.21 -21.88
CA PHE A 317 13.85 -2.84 -22.85
C PHE A 317 15.01 -3.60 -22.20
N HIS A 318 15.64 -4.50 -22.98
CA HIS A 318 16.71 -5.39 -22.51
C HIS A 318 18.10 -4.94 -22.91
N LYS A 319 18.24 -4.54 -24.18
CA LYS A 319 19.53 -4.29 -24.83
C LYS A 319 19.54 -2.93 -25.51
N THR A 320 20.75 -2.42 -25.65
CA THR A 320 21.05 -1.21 -26.45
C THR A 320 21.91 -1.61 -27.65
N ILE A 321 21.76 -0.95 -28.79
CA ILE A 321 22.71 -1.09 -29.91
C ILE A 321 23.75 0.03 -29.85
N ASN A 322 24.91 -0.21 -30.44
CA ASN A 322 25.83 0.88 -30.73
C ASN A 322 25.40 1.55 -32.05
N LYS A 323 24.88 2.78 -31.98
CA LYS A 323 24.37 3.49 -33.17
C LYS A 323 25.45 3.73 -34.24
N SER A 324 26.73 3.78 -33.88
CA SER A 324 27.81 4.05 -34.83
C SER A 324 28.09 2.89 -35.80
N ASP A 325 27.80 1.65 -35.41
CA ASP A 325 28.08 0.45 -36.23
C ASP A 325 26.88 -0.51 -36.34
N GLY A 326 25.75 -0.18 -35.72
CA GLY A 326 24.50 -0.95 -35.77
C GLY A 326 24.57 -2.31 -35.06
N LYS A 327 25.65 -2.61 -34.33
CA LYS A 327 25.83 -3.92 -33.70
C LYS A 327 25.17 -3.98 -32.33
N TYR A 328 24.60 -5.15 -32.03
CA TYR A 328 24.11 -5.50 -30.70
C TYR A 328 25.25 -5.41 -29.68
N LEU A 329 25.02 -4.66 -28.61
CA LEU A 329 25.89 -4.76 -27.46
C LEU A 329 25.43 -5.96 -26.63
N ALA A 330 26.32 -6.94 -26.45
CA ALA A 330 26.07 -8.09 -25.59
C ALA A 330 25.69 -7.68 -24.16
N ASN A 331 26.12 -6.48 -23.73
CA ASN A 331 25.78 -5.85 -22.46
C ASN A 331 25.49 -4.36 -22.68
N ALA A 332 24.41 -3.85 -22.08
CA ALA A 332 24.10 -2.42 -22.12
C ALA A 332 25.27 -1.61 -21.54
N LYS A 333 25.68 -0.55 -22.24
CA LYS A 333 26.69 0.41 -21.75
C LYS A 333 25.99 1.71 -21.40
N ILE A 334 26.40 2.36 -20.32
CA ILE A 334 25.79 3.62 -19.85
C ILE A 334 25.78 4.71 -20.94
N ASN A 335 26.81 4.79 -21.79
CA ASN A 335 26.84 5.73 -22.90
C ASN A 335 25.71 5.49 -23.90
N ALA A 336 25.46 4.23 -24.26
CA ALA A 336 24.37 3.88 -25.16
C ALA A 336 23.01 4.15 -24.48
N LEU A 337 22.87 3.79 -23.20
CA LEU A 337 21.67 4.10 -22.41
C LEU A 337 21.38 5.61 -22.40
N ALA A 338 22.39 6.45 -22.18
CA ALA A 338 22.24 7.90 -22.16
C ALA A 338 21.74 8.47 -23.50
N GLU A 339 22.22 7.92 -24.63
CA GLU A 339 21.75 8.32 -25.96
C GLU A 339 20.27 7.96 -26.19
N TYR A 340 19.83 6.79 -25.73
CA TYR A 340 18.41 6.40 -25.82
C TYR A 340 17.54 7.20 -24.85
N MET A 341 17.95 7.30 -23.60
CA MET A 341 17.22 8.04 -22.56
C MET A 341 17.04 9.50 -22.98
N SER A 342 18.08 10.17 -23.50
CA SER A 342 17.94 11.54 -24.00
C SER A 342 16.96 11.67 -25.17
N SER A 343 16.83 10.64 -26.01
CA SER A 343 15.87 10.63 -27.13
C SER A 343 14.42 10.44 -26.65
N TYR A 344 14.22 9.70 -25.56
CA TYR A 344 12.89 9.31 -25.09
C TYR A 344 12.41 10.09 -23.86
N TYR A 345 13.27 10.83 -23.17
CA TYR A 345 12.89 11.59 -21.98
C TYR A 345 11.75 12.56 -22.27
N SER A 346 11.75 13.22 -23.43
CA SER A 346 10.67 14.12 -23.85
C SER A 346 9.31 13.44 -24.07
N LYS A 347 9.25 12.11 -24.10
CA LYS A 347 8.01 11.34 -24.28
C LYS A 347 7.17 11.27 -23.00
N ASN A 348 7.68 11.73 -21.85
CA ASN A 348 6.92 11.83 -20.60
C ASN A 348 6.26 10.50 -20.17
N LYS A 349 7.00 9.39 -20.31
CA LYS A 349 6.60 8.06 -19.85
C LYS A 349 7.70 7.49 -18.97
N VAL A 350 7.34 6.51 -18.15
CA VAL A 350 8.32 5.72 -17.41
C VAL A 350 9.16 4.91 -18.39
N ILE A 351 10.48 4.89 -18.19
CA ILE A 351 11.40 4.11 -19.00
C ILE A 351 12.22 3.20 -18.09
N ASN A 352 12.27 1.91 -18.43
CA ASN A 352 12.92 0.90 -17.60
C ASN A 352 13.88 0.02 -18.41
N CYS A 353 15.06 -0.20 -17.86
CA CYS A 353 15.99 -1.21 -18.32
C CYS A 353 15.72 -2.50 -17.52
N ASN A 354 14.75 -3.30 -17.94
CA ASN A 354 14.14 -4.32 -17.07
C ASN A 354 14.79 -5.72 -17.15
N GLU A 355 15.72 -5.92 -18.09
CA GLU A 355 16.58 -7.13 -18.21
C GLU A 355 18.04 -6.76 -18.52
N CYS A 356 18.45 -5.55 -18.11
CA CYS A 356 19.73 -4.98 -18.53
C CYS A 356 20.88 -5.42 -17.62
N SER A 357 21.25 -6.71 -17.69
CA SER A 357 22.58 -7.25 -17.35
C SER A 357 22.48 -8.75 -17.06
N HIS A 358 22.92 -9.62 -17.97
CA HIS A 358 23.25 -11.03 -17.67
C HIS A 358 24.66 -11.13 -17.04
N LEU A 359 24.98 -10.20 -16.14
CA LEU A 359 26.34 -9.92 -15.70
C LEU A 359 26.62 -10.51 -14.33
N SER A 360 27.36 -11.61 -14.30
CA SER A 360 27.99 -12.19 -13.10
C SER A 360 28.97 -11.26 -12.35
N LYS A 361 29.07 -9.97 -12.72
CA LYS A 361 30.01 -9.00 -12.16
C LYS A 361 29.28 -7.78 -11.60
N TYR A 362 29.38 -7.61 -10.29
CA TYR A 362 28.85 -6.46 -9.53
C TYR A 362 29.16 -5.10 -10.15
N ILE A 363 30.30 -4.96 -10.84
CA ILE A 363 30.73 -3.68 -11.41
C ILE A 363 29.80 -3.17 -12.50
N ASP A 364 29.33 -4.03 -13.40
CA ASP A 364 28.51 -3.61 -14.51
C ASP A 364 27.08 -3.31 -14.05
N MET A 365 26.58 -4.09 -13.09
CA MET A 365 25.31 -3.86 -12.41
C MET A 365 25.25 -2.49 -11.72
N ARG A 366 26.32 -2.09 -11.03
CA ARG A 366 26.41 -0.76 -10.41
C ARG A 366 26.34 0.36 -11.43
N LYS A 367 27.04 0.21 -12.56
CA LYS A 367 27.07 1.21 -13.63
C LYS A 367 25.71 1.39 -14.28
N ILE A 368 25.04 0.28 -14.57
CA ILE A 368 23.70 0.32 -15.17
C ILE A 368 22.68 0.82 -14.15
N GLY A 369 22.72 0.33 -12.91
CA GLY A 369 21.77 0.73 -11.87
C GLY A 369 21.85 2.22 -11.51
N MET A 370 23.05 2.72 -11.18
CA MET A 370 23.24 4.15 -10.90
C MET A 370 23.10 5.00 -12.17
N GLY A 371 23.49 4.46 -13.33
CA GLY A 371 23.32 5.11 -14.63
C GLY A 371 21.86 5.36 -14.98
N MET A 372 21.01 4.34 -14.87
CA MET A 372 19.57 4.47 -15.08
C MET A 372 18.96 5.48 -14.11
N PHE A 373 19.34 5.44 -12.83
CA PHE A 373 18.90 6.44 -11.85
C PHE A 373 19.21 7.87 -12.28
N VAL A 374 20.46 8.18 -12.66
CA VAL A 374 20.82 9.56 -13.05
C VAL A 374 20.32 9.96 -14.44
N LEU A 375 19.95 8.99 -15.27
CA LEU A 375 19.27 9.19 -16.55
C LEU A 375 17.75 9.26 -16.41
N GLY A 376 17.21 9.21 -15.19
CA GLY A 376 15.79 9.37 -14.89
C GLY A 376 14.94 8.18 -15.31
N GLY A 377 15.49 6.96 -15.24
CA GLY A 377 14.76 5.71 -15.49
C GLY A 377 15.02 4.66 -14.41
N TYR A 378 14.32 3.52 -14.54
CA TYR A 378 14.42 2.39 -13.61
C TYR A 378 15.29 1.27 -14.14
N VAL A 379 15.57 0.29 -13.28
CA VAL A 379 16.31 -0.90 -13.67
C VAL A 379 15.80 -2.15 -12.93
N SER A 380 15.70 -3.25 -13.68
CA SER A 380 15.61 -4.59 -13.13
C SER A 380 16.71 -5.44 -13.76
N PHE A 381 17.36 -6.24 -12.93
CA PHE A 381 18.50 -7.06 -13.33
C PHE A 381 18.06 -8.50 -13.60
N ASP A 382 18.79 -9.20 -14.48
CA ASP A 382 18.37 -10.51 -14.96
C ASP A 382 19.01 -11.71 -14.24
N ASP A 383 19.96 -11.49 -13.32
CA ASP A 383 20.69 -12.58 -12.65
C ASP A 383 20.01 -13.10 -11.36
N SER A 384 20.55 -14.20 -10.81
CA SER A 384 20.12 -14.76 -9.52
C SER A 384 20.25 -13.75 -8.39
N THR A 385 19.22 -13.66 -7.54
CA THR A 385 19.02 -12.70 -6.46
C THR A 385 20.21 -12.54 -5.49
N ASP A 386 20.99 -13.60 -5.26
CA ASP A 386 22.16 -13.59 -4.36
C ASP A 386 23.28 -12.60 -4.77
N ALA A 387 23.54 -12.44 -6.06
CA ALA A 387 24.60 -11.54 -6.56
C ALA A 387 24.11 -10.09 -6.76
N ILE A 388 22.81 -9.85 -6.68
CA ILE A 388 22.21 -8.56 -7.02
C ILE A 388 22.00 -7.72 -5.78
N THR A 389 21.50 -8.36 -4.73
CA THR A 389 21.06 -7.75 -3.49
C THR A 389 22.09 -6.77 -2.90
N PRO A 390 23.40 -7.08 -2.83
CA PRO A 390 24.38 -6.13 -2.29
C PRO A 390 24.50 -4.83 -3.10
N VAL A 391 24.38 -4.90 -4.43
CA VAL A 391 24.44 -3.72 -5.32
C VAL A 391 23.16 -2.91 -5.22
N ALA A 392 22.01 -3.58 -5.22
CA ALA A 392 20.73 -2.90 -5.13
C ALA A 392 20.59 -2.14 -3.80
N ASN A 393 20.97 -2.79 -2.69
CA ASN A 393 20.94 -2.17 -1.36
C ASN A 393 21.86 -0.94 -1.30
N LYS A 394 23.03 -0.98 -1.95
CA LYS A 394 23.92 0.19 -2.04
C LYS A 394 23.28 1.37 -2.76
N ILE A 395 22.53 1.11 -3.83
CA ILE A 395 21.86 2.15 -4.62
C ILE A 395 20.68 2.73 -3.84
N HIS A 396 19.81 1.90 -3.26
CA HIS A 396 18.69 2.38 -2.45
C HIS A 396 19.14 3.13 -1.20
N LYS A 397 20.16 2.65 -0.50
CA LYS A 397 20.78 3.36 0.63
C LYS A 397 21.30 4.75 0.23
N PHE A 398 21.85 4.90 -0.98
CA PHE A 398 22.20 6.21 -1.49
C PHE A 398 20.96 7.07 -1.71
N ILE A 399 19.98 6.58 -2.46
CA ILE A 399 18.76 7.33 -2.83
C ILE A 399 17.97 7.77 -1.58
N ARG A 400 17.87 6.93 -0.55
CA ARG A 400 17.04 7.19 0.65
C ARG A 400 17.82 7.71 1.84
N GLY A 401 19.08 7.32 1.97
CA GLY A 401 19.87 7.51 3.19
C GLY A 401 21.00 8.53 3.09
N VAL A 402 21.39 8.97 1.89
CA VAL A 402 22.49 9.94 1.75
C VAL A 402 22.19 11.23 2.53
N THR A 403 23.17 11.73 3.26
CA THR A 403 23.11 13.01 3.96
C THR A 403 24.32 13.83 3.58
N VAL A 404 24.13 15.15 3.42
CA VAL A 404 25.24 16.09 3.25
C VAL A 404 25.54 16.77 4.58
N PRO A 405 26.81 17.13 4.85
CA PRO A 405 27.19 17.80 6.09
C PRO A 405 26.41 19.08 6.34
N GLY A 406 25.95 19.27 7.58
CA GLY A 406 25.17 20.45 7.96
C GLY A 406 23.70 20.39 7.55
N ASP A 407 23.23 19.27 7.01
CA ASP A 407 21.86 19.05 6.61
C ASP A 407 21.25 17.83 7.30
N SER A 408 20.06 18.01 7.88
CA SER A 408 19.35 16.94 8.57
C SER A 408 18.50 16.07 7.64
N ARG A 409 18.27 16.48 6.38
CA ARG A 409 17.43 15.73 5.43
C ARG A 409 18.22 14.55 4.87
N LYS A 410 17.55 13.41 4.83
CA LYS A 410 18.04 12.17 4.24
C LYS A 410 17.54 12.00 2.81
N GLY A 411 18.36 11.38 1.98
CA GLY A 411 18.01 10.95 0.63
C GLY A 411 18.02 12.07 -0.41
N VAL A 412 17.80 11.66 -1.65
CA VAL A 412 17.73 12.49 -2.86
C VAL A 412 16.26 12.68 -3.25
N LYS A 413 15.82 13.91 -3.52
CA LYS A 413 14.47 14.15 -4.08
C LYS A 413 14.49 14.04 -5.60
N PHE A 414 14.82 12.84 -6.08
CA PHE A 414 15.05 12.55 -7.50
C PHE A 414 13.86 12.92 -8.41
N TRP A 415 12.64 12.95 -7.87
CA TRP A 415 11.43 13.33 -8.62
C TRP A 415 11.37 14.82 -8.98
N GLU A 416 12.10 15.68 -8.28
CA GLU A 416 12.23 17.12 -8.61
C GLU A 416 13.40 17.38 -9.56
N MET A 417 14.15 16.34 -9.94
CA MET A 417 15.32 16.44 -10.78
C MET A 417 15.06 15.93 -12.20
N LYS A 418 15.84 16.43 -13.15
CA LYS A 418 15.87 15.96 -14.55
C LYS A 418 17.31 15.63 -14.97
N PRO A 419 17.54 14.67 -15.88
CA PRO A 419 18.85 14.43 -16.46
C PRO A 419 19.36 15.69 -17.16
N ASN A 420 20.49 16.21 -16.72
CA ASN A 420 21.08 17.41 -17.30
C ASN A 420 22.59 17.46 -17.11
N ASN A 421 23.31 17.11 -18.18
CA ASN A 421 24.78 17.07 -18.20
C ASN A 421 25.43 18.44 -18.49
N THR A 422 24.66 19.54 -18.54
CA THR A 422 25.20 20.88 -18.90
C THR A 422 25.83 21.63 -17.73
N TYR A 423 25.45 21.30 -16.48
CA TYR A 423 25.89 22.00 -15.27
C TYR A 423 27.32 21.69 -14.84
N PHE A 424 27.84 20.54 -15.26
CA PHE A 424 29.16 20.09 -14.90
C PHE A 424 29.97 19.91 -16.17
N ARG A 425 31.01 20.74 -16.29
CA ARG A 425 32.01 20.60 -17.33
C ARG A 425 33.25 19.94 -16.74
N ALA A 426 34.17 19.56 -17.59
CA ALA A 426 35.50 19.19 -17.14
C ALA A 426 36.52 20.04 -17.91
N VAL A 427 37.54 20.51 -17.20
CA VAL A 427 38.57 21.47 -17.62
C VAL A 427 39.84 20.84 -18.29
N GLY A 428 41.12 20.99 -17.94
CA GLY A 428 42.31 20.76 -18.83
C GLY A 428 42.99 19.36 -19.07
N SER A 429 44.28 19.21 -18.71
CA SER A 429 45.21 18.10 -19.08
C SER A 429 45.48 17.03 -18.00
N SER A 430 44.60 16.95 -17.01
CA SER A 430 44.48 15.95 -15.95
C SER A 430 43.08 15.35 -16.08
N VAL A 431 42.93 14.50 -17.11
CA VAL A 431 41.70 13.95 -17.72
C VAL A 431 40.40 14.65 -17.36
N TYR A 432 39.93 15.41 -18.33
CA TYR A 432 38.76 16.24 -18.25
C TYR A 432 37.84 15.94 -19.46
N ILE A 433 36.58 15.60 -19.20
CA ILE A 433 35.57 15.16 -20.17
C ILE A 433 34.78 16.35 -20.78
N LYS A 434 35.04 16.64 -22.05
CA LYS A 434 34.02 17.04 -23.03
C LYS A 434 34.09 16.04 -24.19
N SER A 435 32.94 15.48 -24.57
CA SER A 435 32.66 14.70 -25.79
C SER A 435 33.86 14.06 -26.52
N THR A 436 33.95 12.72 -26.43
CA THR A 436 34.87 11.76 -27.07
C THR A 436 35.56 12.20 -28.38
N PRO A 437 36.84 11.83 -28.57
CA PRO A 437 37.14 10.51 -29.14
C PRO A 437 38.14 9.69 -28.31
N SER A 438 37.89 8.38 -28.25
CA SER A 438 38.71 7.30 -27.66
C SER A 438 38.99 7.34 -26.15
N GLY A 439 37.99 6.89 -25.36
CA GLY A 439 38.23 5.99 -24.22
C GLY A 439 38.56 6.61 -22.85
N SER A 440 37.55 6.70 -21.97
CA SER A 440 37.44 5.78 -20.80
C SER A 440 36.57 6.30 -19.64
N SER A 441 36.11 7.55 -19.63
CA SER A 441 35.18 8.02 -18.58
C SER A 441 34.16 9.04 -19.07
N THR A 442 32.91 8.89 -18.62
CA THR A 442 31.75 9.76 -18.89
C THR A 442 31.08 10.09 -17.56
N GLY A 443 30.70 11.37 -17.38
CA GLY A 443 29.95 11.84 -16.21
C GLY A 443 28.48 12.07 -16.60
N TYR A 444 27.55 11.62 -15.75
CA TYR A 444 26.11 11.76 -15.93
C TYR A 444 25.49 12.46 -14.74
N THR A 445 24.57 13.38 -14.99
CA THR A 445 24.03 14.25 -13.95
C THR A 445 22.51 14.22 -13.94
N LEU A 446 21.95 14.03 -12.75
CA LEU A 446 20.57 14.31 -12.43
C LEU A 446 20.53 15.62 -11.62
N ALA A 447 19.78 16.62 -12.09
CA ALA A 447 19.86 17.98 -11.55
C ALA A 447 18.48 18.56 -11.21
N ASN A 448 18.42 19.23 -10.07
CA ASN A 448 17.42 20.24 -9.73
C ASN A 448 18.16 21.58 -9.60
N PRO A 449 18.17 22.41 -10.65
CA PRO A 449 19.04 23.58 -10.74
C PRO A 449 18.88 24.53 -9.54
N GLY A 450 19.99 24.88 -8.90
CA GLY A 450 20.03 25.73 -7.71
C GLY A 450 19.73 25.02 -6.40
N ARG A 451 19.36 23.73 -6.41
CA ARG A 451 18.97 23.01 -5.19
C ARG A 451 19.87 21.82 -4.92
N GLU A 452 19.93 20.89 -5.87
CA GLU A 452 20.63 19.64 -5.67
C GLU A 452 20.98 18.94 -6.98
N TYR A 453 22.06 18.16 -6.93
CA TYR A 453 22.64 17.51 -8.09
C TYR A 453 23.22 16.16 -7.69
N VAL A 454 23.00 15.13 -8.51
CA VAL A 454 23.64 13.83 -8.40
C VAL A 454 24.53 13.65 -9.62
N VAL A 455 25.82 13.47 -9.41
CA VAL A 455 26.82 13.27 -10.46
C VAL A 455 27.35 11.85 -10.37
N PHE A 456 27.05 11.02 -11.36
CA PHE A 456 27.63 9.69 -11.52
C PHE A 456 28.86 9.74 -12.43
N LEU A 457 29.96 9.14 -11.96
CA LEU A 457 31.24 9.12 -12.64
C LEU A 457 31.58 7.65 -12.99
N ASP A 458 31.50 7.29 -14.27
CA ASP A 458 31.84 5.95 -14.74
C ASP A 458 33.35 5.82 -15.04
N GLY A 459 33.99 4.80 -14.44
CA GLY A 459 35.26 4.24 -14.95
C GLY A 459 36.56 4.91 -14.53
N TYR A 460 36.59 5.74 -13.48
CA TYR A 460 37.81 6.49 -13.14
C TYR A 460 38.67 5.80 -12.06
N GLY A 461 39.88 5.39 -12.45
CA GLY A 461 40.96 5.03 -11.54
C GLY A 461 42.24 5.70 -12.04
N SER A 462 42.55 6.91 -11.57
CA SER A 462 43.85 7.50 -11.84
C SER A 462 44.86 7.01 -10.79
N SER A 463 46.07 6.70 -11.25
CA SER A 463 47.24 6.42 -10.42
C SER A 463 47.71 7.63 -9.58
N ASN A 464 47.08 8.81 -9.73
CA ASN A 464 47.53 10.09 -9.14
C ASN A 464 46.48 10.85 -8.29
N GLY A 465 45.40 10.19 -7.85
CA GLY A 465 44.87 10.45 -6.50
C GLY A 465 43.93 11.63 -6.22
N VAL A 466 43.48 12.46 -7.16
CA VAL A 466 42.45 13.49 -6.89
C VAL A 466 41.53 13.73 -8.09
N LEU A 467 40.21 13.60 -7.91
CA LEU A 467 39.19 13.94 -8.92
C LEU A 467 38.58 15.32 -8.67
N GLY A 468 38.29 16.05 -9.76
CA GLY A 468 37.75 17.40 -9.77
C GLY A 468 36.41 17.53 -10.49
N ILE A 469 35.45 18.26 -9.93
CA ILE A 469 34.16 18.60 -10.58
C ILE A 469 34.11 20.11 -10.84
N ASP A 470 33.87 20.54 -12.08
CA ASP A 470 33.66 21.96 -12.41
C ASP A 470 32.26 22.42 -12.00
N LEU A 471 32.20 23.39 -11.10
CA LEU A 471 30.98 23.99 -10.57
C LEU A 471 30.58 25.26 -11.31
N SER A 472 31.27 25.64 -12.37
CA SER A 472 30.98 26.87 -13.13
C SER A 472 29.55 26.93 -13.68
N GLY A 473 28.89 25.78 -13.88
CA GLY A 473 27.48 25.72 -14.25
C GLY A 473 26.50 25.86 -13.09
N LEU A 474 26.95 25.81 -11.82
CA LEU A 474 26.07 26.04 -10.68
C LEU A 474 25.69 27.53 -10.56
N PRO A 475 24.48 27.83 -10.05
CA PRO A 475 24.12 29.20 -9.67
C PRO A 475 25.13 29.81 -8.67
N THR A 476 25.49 31.06 -8.90
CA THR A 476 26.44 31.80 -8.05
C THR A 476 25.76 32.35 -6.80
N GLY A 477 26.54 32.66 -5.75
CA GLY A 477 26.04 33.28 -4.53
C GLY A 477 25.41 32.31 -3.52
N MET A 478 25.52 31.00 -3.74
CA MET A 478 24.98 29.97 -2.85
C MET A 478 26.06 29.09 -2.22
N GLU A 479 25.82 28.66 -0.99
CA GLU A 479 26.68 27.69 -0.32
C GLU A 479 26.21 26.27 -0.64
N TYR A 480 27.09 25.51 -1.31
CA TYR A 480 26.88 24.10 -1.60
C TYR A 480 27.67 23.24 -0.61
N LYS A 481 27.15 22.08 -0.26
CA LYS A 481 27.92 20.98 0.35
C LYS A 481 27.79 19.76 -0.53
N ALA A 482 28.80 18.91 -0.51
CA ALA A 482 28.77 17.67 -1.27
C ALA A 482 29.26 16.49 -0.45
N VAL A 483 28.82 15.31 -0.86
CA VAL A 483 29.27 14.03 -0.32
C VAL A 483 29.57 13.09 -1.49
N ALA A 484 30.75 12.49 -1.49
CA ALA A 484 31.05 11.37 -2.37
C ALA A 484 30.58 10.08 -1.69
N TYR A 485 29.88 9.22 -2.42
CA TYR A 485 29.42 7.92 -1.97
C TYR A 485 29.98 6.81 -2.86
N ASN A 486 30.48 5.77 -2.21
CA ASN A 486 30.99 4.59 -2.89
C ASN A 486 29.87 3.55 -3.10
N THR A 487 29.56 3.26 -4.36
CA THR A 487 28.52 2.30 -4.74
C THR A 487 29.00 0.85 -4.74
N ASP A 488 30.28 0.57 -4.47
CA ASP A 488 30.80 -0.79 -4.41
C ASP A 488 30.32 -1.54 -3.14
N PRO A 489 29.56 -2.65 -3.25
CA PRO A 489 29.17 -3.48 -2.12
C PRO A 489 30.35 -4.04 -1.31
N ALA A 490 31.55 -4.16 -1.89
CA ALA A 490 32.73 -4.59 -1.15
C ALA A 490 33.22 -3.56 -0.12
N VAL A 491 32.83 -2.29 -0.25
CA VAL A 491 33.24 -1.20 0.64
C VAL A 491 32.18 -0.98 1.71
N THR A 492 32.42 -1.44 2.93
CA THR A 492 31.50 -1.31 4.07
C THR A 492 31.91 -0.26 5.11
N THR A 493 33.12 0.30 4.98
CA THR A 493 33.69 1.32 5.88
C THR A 493 34.00 2.59 5.10
N ASN A 494 33.84 3.76 5.75
CA ASN A 494 34.07 5.07 5.15
C ASN A 494 33.33 5.27 3.79
N GLU A 495 32.11 4.73 3.70
CA GLU A 495 31.29 4.75 2.48
C GLU A 495 30.97 6.17 1.99
N TYR A 496 30.91 7.13 2.91
CA TYR A 496 30.69 8.54 2.65
C TYR A 496 31.97 9.33 2.90
N THR A 497 32.32 10.20 1.96
CA THR A 497 33.34 11.23 2.17
C THR A 497 32.72 12.61 2.01
N ASN A 498 32.78 13.39 3.08
CA ASN A 498 32.34 14.78 3.09
C ASN A 498 33.28 15.64 2.26
N LEU A 499 32.72 16.35 1.29
CA LEU A 499 33.47 17.26 0.43
C LEU A 499 33.11 18.70 0.83
N SER A 500 34.12 19.50 1.14
CA SER A 500 33.92 20.92 1.38
C SER A 500 33.75 21.64 0.05
N VAL A 501 32.58 22.22 -0.16
CA VAL A 501 32.28 23.04 -1.35
C VAL A 501 31.94 24.45 -0.89
N SER A 502 32.43 25.46 -1.60
CA SER A 502 32.12 26.87 -1.35
C SER A 502 32.13 27.56 -2.70
N TYR A 503 30.97 27.68 -3.34
CA TYR A 503 30.84 28.24 -4.69
C TYR A 503 30.25 29.65 -4.63
N ASN A 504 31.10 30.62 -4.35
CA ASN A 504 30.71 32.03 -4.25
C ASN A 504 30.92 32.78 -5.59
N GLY A 505 31.08 32.05 -6.70
CA GLY A 505 31.46 32.59 -8.02
C GLY A 505 32.95 32.84 -8.23
N VAL A 506 33.83 32.47 -7.27
CA VAL A 506 35.29 32.75 -7.31
C VAL A 506 36.16 31.49 -7.40
N SER A 507 35.67 30.33 -6.92
CA SER A 507 36.33 29.02 -7.03
C SER A 507 35.41 28.08 -7.79
N SER A 508 35.86 27.47 -8.89
CA SER A 508 35.01 26.66 -9.78
C SER A 508 35.18 25.16 -9.63
N GLN A 509 35.90 24.65 -8.61
CA GLN A 509 36.23 23.23 -8.55
C GLN A 509 36.03 22.61 -7.16
N ILE A 510 35.45 21.41 -7.12
CA ILE A 510 35.55 20.50 -5.97
C ILE A 510 36.83 19.70 -6.13
N ASN A 511 37.79 19.84 -5.23
CA ASN A 511 39.02 19.04 -5.20
C ASN A 511 38.98 18.03 -4.05
N GLY A 512 39.74 16.93 -4.16
CA GLY A 512 39.93 15.98 -3.06
C GLY A 512 38.93 14.84 -2.99
N ILE A 513 38.21 14.54 -4.07
CA ILE A 513 37.36 13.33 -4.14
C ILE A 513 38.29 12.11 -4.03
N PRO A 514 38.19 11.29 -2.96
CA PRO A 514 39.13 10.21 -2.74
C PRO A 514 39.00 9.15 -3.84
N SER A 515 40.15 8.68 -4.33
CA SER A 515 40.19 7.39 -5.01
C SER A 515 40.01 6.29 -3.97
N PHE A 516 38.88 5.59 -3.99
CA PHE A 516 38.66 4.44 -3.10
C PHE A 516 39.46 3.26 -3.64
N GLY A 517 40.72 3.15 -3.22
CA GLY A 517 41.68 2.19 -3.75
C GLY A 517 41.30 0.73 -3.48
N SER A 518 41.28 -0.07 -4.55
CA SER A 518 41.71 -1.46 -4.52
C SER A 518 42.55 -1.74 -5.77
N SER A 519 43.59 -2.56 -5.65
CA SER A 519 44.64 -2.79 -6.65
C SER A 519 44.19 -3.56 -7.90
N SER A 520 42.89 -3.62 -8.18
CA SER A 520 42.32 -4.06 -9.44
C SER A 520 40.92 -3.47 -9.61
N LEU A 521 40.76 -2.62 -10.64
CA LEU A 521 39.48 -2.26 -11.32
C LEU A 521 38.65 -1.06 -10.78
N SER A 522 38.67 0.05 -11.55
CA SER A 522 37.47 0.76 -12.06
C SER A 522 36.30 1.11 -11.11
N SER A 523 36.56 1.77 -9.97
CA SER A 523 35.51 2.26 -9.08
C SER A 523 34.69 3.39 -9.71
N SER A 524 33.41 3.14 -10.04
CA SER A 524 32.46 4.21 -10.36
C SER A 524 32.02 4.90 -9.07
N GLN A 525 31.85 6.22 -9.08
CA GLN A 525 31.52 7.00 -7.89
C GLN A 525 30.27 7.84 -8.14
N VAL A 526 29.52 8.12 -7.08
CA VAL A 526 28.43 9.10 -7.14
C VAL A 526 28.71 10.23 -6.16
N VAL A 527 28.57 11.47 -6.64
CA VAL A 527 28.70 12.67 -5.82
C VAL A 527 27.35 13.33 -5.72
N TYR A 528 26.87 13.51 -4.50
CA TYR A 528 25.64 14.23 -4.21
C TYR A 528 25.99 15.63 -3.71
N ILE A 529 25.49 16.66 -4.40
CA ILE A 529 25.77 18.08 -4.16
C ILE A 529 24.44 18.76 -3.82
N ARG A 530 24.41 19.60 -2.79
CA ARG A 530 23.21 20.30 -2.34
C ARG A 530 23.50 21.72 -1.86
N ALA A 531 22.61 22.65 -2.16
CA ALA A 531 22.61 24.00 -1.62
C ALA A 531 22.01 23.99 -0.20
N ILE A 532 22.83 24.19 0.84
CA ILE A 532 22.43 24.01 2.25
C ILE A 532 21.43 25.06 2.72
N GLN A 533 21.41 26.22 2.06
CA GLN A 533 20.52 27.30 2.47
C GLN A 533 19.05 27.03 2.03
N VAL A 534 18.79 26.16 1.04
CA VAL A 534 17.46 26.01 0.40
C VAL A 534 16.43 25.21 1.21
N ASP A 535 16.80 24.39 2.19
CA ASP A 535 15.81 23.54 2.87
C ASP A 535 15.17 24.16 4.12
N GLN A 536 15.77 25.21 4.71
CA GLN A 536 15.05 26.07 5.66
C GLN A 536 13.98 26.94 4.96
N ALA A 537 14.16 27.18 3.66
CA ALA A 537 13.26 27.88 2.75
C ALA A 537 11.97 27.10 2.44
N TYR A 538 12.13 25.81 2.12
CA TYR A 538 11.08 25.03 1.43
C TYR A 538 9.92 24.60 2.33
N GLN A 539 10.08 24.60 3.66
CA GLN A 539 8.94 24.45 4.57
C GLN A 539 8.02 25.69 4.58
N THR A 540 8.43 26.78 3.91
CA THR A 540 7.71 28.07 3.93
C THR A 540 7.13 28.48 2.57
N SER A 541 7.18 27.61 1.54
CA SER A 541 6.57 27.91 0.23
C SER A 541 5.09 28.25 0.40
N ILE A 542 4.72 29.42 -0.11
CA ILE A 542 3.40 30.03 -0.05
C ILE A 542 2.58 29.59 -1.24
N ILE A 543 3.21 29.32 -2.38
CA ILE A 543 2.52 28.97 -3.61
C ILE A 543 2.23 27.47 -3.63
N ASN A 544 0.98 27.14 -3.89
CA ASN A 544 0.59 25.77 -4.13
C ASN A 544 0.95 25.37 -5.56
N GLU A 545 2.16 24.84 -5.71
CA GLU A 545 2.73 24.41 -7.00
C GLU A 545 1.78 23.52 -7.82
N THR A 546 1.02 22.62 -7.18
CA THR A 546 0.10 21.72 -7.88
C THR A 546 -1.10 22.44 -8.50
N THR A 547 -1.38 23.66 -8.03
CA THR A 547 -2.46 24.52 -8.55
C THR A 547 -1.94 25.65 -9.42
N LEU A 548 -0.61 25.82 -9.50
CA LEU A 548 0.01 26.86 -10.30
C LEU A 548 -0.15 26.54 -11.78
N GLN A 549 -0.77 27.46 -12.50
CA GLN A 549 -0.91 27.42 -13.95
C GLN A 549 -0.45 28.75 -14.53
N VAL A 550 0.37 28.66 -15.59
CA VAL A 550 0.80 29.79 -16.40
C VAL A 550 0.36 29.51 -17.83
N LYS A 551 -0.48 30.37 -18.39
CA LYS A 551 -1.01 30.23 -19.76
C LYS A 551 0.02 30.71 -20.77
N SER A 552 1.10 29.97 -20.95
CA SER A 552 2.22 30.33 -21.84
C SER A 552 2.06 29.74 -23.24
N SER A 553 2.70 30.38 -24.23
CA SER A 553 2.95 29.78 -25.55
C SER A 553 4.30 29.07 -25.66
N GLU A 554 5.10 29.07 -24.59
CA GLU A 554 6.45 28.48 -24.57
C GLU A 554 6.46 27.05 -24.00
N PRO A 555 7.39 26.18 -24.46
CA PRO A 555 7.51 24.81 -23.97
C PRO A 555 7.85 24.70 -22.47
N GLU A 556 8.60 25.67 -21.95
CA GLU A 556 8.98 25.79 -20.55
C GLU A 556 8.30 27.04 -19.95
N PRO A 557 7.02 26.93 -19.58
CA PRO A 557 6.13 28.07 -19.37
C PRO A 557 6.51 28.92 -18.16
N PHE A 558 7.13 28.31 -17.14
CA PHE A 558 7.64 28.98 -15.96
C PHE A 558 8.62 28.11 -15.17
N ALA A 559 9.37 28.73 -14.27
CA ALA A 559 10.11 28.06 -13.20
C ALA A 559 9.68 28.65 -11.85
N LEU A 560 9.36 27.80 -10.87
CA LEU A 560 9.12 28.23 -9.49
C LEU A 560 10.40 28.05 -8.68
N THR A 561 10.95 29.15 -8.18
CA THR A 561 12.23 29.17 -7.45
C THR A 561 12.17 30.16 -6.28
N HIS A 562 13.30 30.41 -5.59
CA HIS A 562 13.37 31.46 -4.58
C HIS A 562 13.98 32.75 -5.12
N LEU A 563 13.40 33.87 -4.70
CA LEU A 563 13.84 35.18 -5.17
C LEU A 563 15.12 35.62 -4.42
N GLN A 564 16.23 35.76 -5.15
CA GLN A 564 17.49 36.23 -4.60
C GLN A 564 18.26 37.12 -5.60
N GLN A 565 19.20 37.89 -5.08
CA GLN A 565 20.11 38.67 -5.92
C GLN A 565 20.96 37.73 -6.78
N GLY A 566 21.17 38.08 -8.05
CA GLY A 566 21.88 37.25 -9.02
C GLY A 566 21.02 36.24 -9.78
N SER A 567 19.79 35.95 -9.34
CA SER A 567 18.89 35.04 -10.06
C SER A 567 18.59 35.52 -11.47
N GLN A 568 18.55 34.59 -12.44
CA GLN A 568 18.27 34.89 -13.84
C GLN A 568 16.79 35.12 -14.10
N VAL A 569 16.48 36.27 -14.70
CA VAL A 569 15.13 36.72 -15.03
C VAL A 569 14.72 36.19 -16.41
N TYR A 570 13.55 35.54 -16.43
CA TYR A 570 12.90 34.85 -17.55
C TYR A 570 13.44 33.46 -17.88
N THR A 571 12.54 32.54 -18.24
CA THR A 571 12.89 31.15 -18.60
C THR A 571 13.40 30.97 -20.03
N ASP A 572 13.24 31.99 -20.88
CA ASP A 572 13.53 31.95 -22.32
C ASP A 572 14.62 32.95 -22.73
N ARG A 573 15.42 33.47 -21.79
CA ARG A 573 16.40 34.55 -22.03
C ARG A 573 17.80 34.31 -21.47
N ASP A 574 18.18 33.05 -21.27
CA ASP A 574 19.50 32.65 -20.75
C ASP A 574 20.68 33.30 -21.50
N GLN A 575 20.56 33.45 -22.83
CA GLN A 575 21.57 34.04 -23.71
C GLN A 575 21.89 35.52 -23.44
N TYR A 576 21.00 36.26 -22.74
CA TYR A 576 21.18 37.68 -22.45
C TYR A 576 21.66 37.95 -21.02
N ASN A 577 21.77 36.91 -20.18
CA ASN A 577 22.21 36.98 -18.80
C ASN A 577 21.49 38.06 -17.97
N TYR A 578 20.17 38.17 -18.12
CA TYR A 578 19.38 39.07 -17.29
C TYR A 578 19.35 38.57 -15.85
N SER A 579 19.93 39.29 -14.90
CA SER A 579 20.03 38.90 -13.50
C SER A 579 19.60 40.01 -12.55
N ILE A 580 19.00 39.62 -11.43
CA ILE A 580 18.54 40.56 -10.38
C ILE A 580 19.76 41.23 -9.72
N THR A 581 19.77 42.55 -9.69
CA THR A 581 20.87 43.35 -9.10
C THR A 581 20.49 44.00 -7.77
N THR A 582 19.21 44.23 -7.52
CA THR A 582 18.72 44.84 -6.26
C THR A 582 17.35 44.28 -5.90
N ILE A 583 17.14 43.96 -4.63
CA ILE A 583 15.91 43.37 -4.09
C ILE A 583 15.63 43.94 -2.68
N PRO A 584 14.35 44.19 -2.29
CA PRO A 584 14.03 44.59 -0.93
C PRO A 584 14.40 43.52 0.10
N ALA A 585 14.80 43.93 1.30
CA ALA A 585 15.22 43.01 2.37
C ALA A 585 14.14 41.98 2.76
N GLU A 586 12.85 42.37 2.73
CA GLU A 586 11.73 41.45 3.00
C GLU A 586 11.60 40.35 1.94
N LEU A 587 11.83 40.69 0.67
CA LEU A 587 11.77 39.74 -0.44
C LEU A 587 13.10 39.01 -0.66
N SER A 588 14.16 39.48 -0.01
CA SER A 588 15.49 38.93 -0.12
C SER A 588 15.60 37.64 0.68
N GLY A 589 15.98 36.57 -0.02
CA GLY A 589 16.28 35.30 0.59
C GLY A 589 15.19 34.27 0.38
N LEU A 590 15.29 33.24 1.19
CA LEU A 590 14.79 31.92 0.85
C LEU A 590 13.30 31.72 1.12
N ASN A 591 12.68 32.58 1.92
CA ASN A 591 11.25 32.47 2.24
C ASN A 591 10.34 33.11 1.19
N THR A 592 10.89 33.55 0.05
CA THR A 592 10.13 34.19 -1.03
C THR A 592 10.01 33.25 -2.21
N ASP A 593 8.79 32.81 -2.52
CA ASP A 593 8.52 32.08 -3.77
C ASP A 593 8.55 33.03 -4.96
N TRP A 594 9.13 32.60 -6.07
CA TRP A 594 9.23 33.37 -7.30
C TRP A 594 8.74 32.55 -8.49
N ILE A 595 7.66 33.03 -9.14
CA ILE A 595 7.23 32.51 -10.43
C ILE A 595 8.00 33.27 -11.50
N ASN A 596 9.00 32.61 -12.08
CA ASN A 596 9.78 33.12 -13.19
C ASN A 596 9.13 32.66 -14.51
N THR A 597 8.57 33.58 -15.30
CA THR A 597 7.88 33.28 -16.56
C THR A 597 8.73 33.61 -17.78
N ALA A 598 8.40 33.08 -18.95
CA ALA A 598 9.05 33.48 -20.19
C ALA A 598 8.80 34.96 -20.54
N ASN A 599 9.80 35.66 -21.04
CA ASN A 599 9.69 37.04 -21.53
C ASN A 599 8.85 37.13 -22.81
N ASN A 600 8.84 36.08 -23.64
CA ASN A 600 7.98 36.01 -24.83
C ASN A 600 6.49 36.15 -24.51
N ASP A 601 6.07 35.79 -23.30
CA ASP A 601 4.67 35.95 -22.87
C ASP A 601 4.26 37.41 -22.63
N LYS A 602 5.16 38.39 -22.83
CA LYS A 602 4.82 39.83 -22.68
C LYS A 602 3.72 40.35 -23.59
N SER A 603 3.46 39.64 -24.69
CA SER A 603 2.34 39.90 -25.61
C SER A 603 1.14 38.99 -25.38
N ASN A 604 1.18 38.09 -24.39
CA ASN A 604 0.08 37.19 -24.08
C ASN A 604 -1.06 37.99 -23.45
N VAL A 605 -2.26 37.85 -24.03
CA VAL A 605 -3.48 38.58 -23.63
C VAL A 605 -4.48 37.71 -22.87
N THR A 606 -4.12 36.47 -22.54
CA THR A 606 -5.00 35.54 -21.82
C THR A 606 -5.30 36.06 -20.42
N ASN A 607 -6.59 36.02 -20.01
CA ASN A 607 -7.01 36.49 -18.70
C ASN A 607 -7.91 35.43 -18.01
N PRO A 608 -7.50 34.84 -16.88
CA PRO A 608 -6.23 35.07 -16.19
C PRO A 608 -5.03 34.45 -16.92
N PHE A 609 -3.85 35.08 -16.78
CA PHE A 609 -2.59 34.60 -17.33
C PHE A 609 -1.88 33.65 -16.35
N ILE A 610 -1.85 34.00 -15.06
CA ILE A 610 -1.28 33.17 -13.99
C ILE A 610 -2.36 32.92 -12.94
N THR A 611 -2.53 31.66 -12.53
CA THR A 611 -3.41 31.27 -11.42
C THR A 611 -2.69 30.32 -10.48
N PHE A 612 -2.88 30.48 -9.17
CA PHE A 612 -2.39 29.52 -8.16
C PHE A 612 -3.18 29.68 -6.86
N GLN A 613 -3.12 28.69 -5.99
CA GLN A 613 -3.61 28.78 -4.63
C GLN A 613 -2.46 29.10 -3.67
N VAL A 614 -2.74 29.82 -2.59
CA VAL A 614 -1.79 30.07 -1.51
C VAL A 614 -1.92 28.98 -0.43
N LYS A 615 -0.82 28.28 -0.10
CA LYS A 615 -0.70 27.25 0.96
C LYS A 615 -0.60 27.81 2.38
N THR A 616 -0.09 29.03 2.51
CA THR A 616 0.16 29.71 3.80
C THR A 616 -0.18 31.17 3.66
N ALA A 617 -0.96 31.75 4.57
CA ALA A 617 -1.35 33.15 4.47
C ALA A 617 -0.12 34.09 4.34
N GLY A 618 -0.19 35.03 3.40
CA GLY A 618 0.96 35.84 3.01
C GLY A 618 0.64 36.90 1.96
N TYR A 619 1.65 37.62 1.53
CA TYR A 619 1.56 38.65 0.50
C TYR A 619 2.04 38.10 -0.84
N VAL A 620 1.27 38.35 -1.89
CA VAL A 620 1.76 38.23 -3.27
C VAL A 620 2.23 39.60 -3.73
N TYR A 621 3.35 39.62 -4.45
CA TYR A 621 4.02 40.78 -4.99
C TYR A 621 4.05 40.72 -6.52
N ILE A 622 3.69 41.81 -7.17
CA ILE A 622 3.85 42.03 -8.60
C ILE A 622 4.91 43.10 -8.80
N ILE A 623 6.00 42.69 -9.46
CA ILE A 623 7.19 43.49 -9.71
C ILE A 623 7.10 43.96 -11.16
N TYR A 624 6.77 45.24 -11.36
CA TYR A 624 6.33 45.80 -12.64
C TYR A 624 7.27 46.91 -13.13
N ASP A 625 7.57 46.94 -14.42
CA ASP A 625 8.56 47.88 -15.01
C ASP A 625 8.15 49.35 -14.75
N VAL A 626 9.09 50.18 -14.27
CA VAL A 626 8.82 51.60 -13.96
C VAL A 626 8.39 52.41 -15.17
N ASN A 627 8.81 52.01 -16.38
CA ASN A 627 8.57 52.73 -17.63
C ASN A 627 7.21 52.44 -18.27
N GLN A 628 6.40 51.57 -17.65
CA GLN A 628 5.08 51.20 -18.14
C GLN A 628 3.98 51.60 -17.16
N SER A 629 2.79 51.86 -17.69
CA SER A 629 1.59 52.05 -16.87
C SER A 629 1.08 50.67 -16.41
N PRO A 630 0.79 50.47 -15.11
CA PRO A 630 0.33 49.18 -14.62
C PRO A 630 -1.04 48.80 -15.22
N PRO A 631 -1.28 47.51 -15.52
CA PRO A 631 -2.56 47.05 -16.06
C PRO A 631 -3.71 47.23 -15.05
N ALA A 632 -4.94 47.35 -15.55
CA ALA A 632 -6.13 47.64 -14.75
C ALA A 632 -6.41 46.60 -13.64
N TRP A 633 -6.00 45.35 -13.81
CA TRP A 633 -6.18 44.30 -12.79
C TRP A 633 -5.31 44.48 -11.55
N LEU A 634 -4.29 45.36 -11.60
CA LEU A 634 -3.53 45.79 -10.42
C LEU A 634 -4.23 46.87 -9.59
N ALA A 635 -5.40 47.35 -10.03
CA ALA A 635 -6.20 48.27 -9.23
C ALA A 635 -6.53 47.64 -7.86
N GLY A 636 -6.25 48.37 -6.78
CA GLY A 636 -6.48 47.91 -5.40
C GLY A 636 -5.34 47.08 -4.79
N TRP A 637 -4.20 46.91 -5.48
CA TRP A 637 -2.96 46.42 -4.87
C TRP A 637 -2.19 47.59 -4.21
N GLU A 638 -1.54 47.34 -3.08
CA GLU A 638 -0.74 48.32 -2.35
C GLU A 638 0.58 48.58 -3.08
N LEU A 639 0.83 49.84 -3.50
CA LEU A 639 2.12 50.25 -4.04
C LEU A 639 3.15 50.44 -2.92
N ARG A 640 4.29 49.78 -3.03
CA ARG A 640 5.44 49.89 -2.13
C ARG A 640 6.44 50.95 -2.60
N THR A 641 7.21 51.50 -1.67
CA THR A 641 8.31 52.45 -1.93
C THR A 641 9.69 51.79 -2.06
N ASP A 642 9.76 50.48 -1.88
CA ASP A 642 11.00 49.71 -1.88
C ASP A 642 11.58 49.56 -3.30
N ARG A 643 12.90 49.36 -3.41
CA ARG A 643 13.60 49.27 -4.71
C ARG A 643 13.82 47.83 -5.16
N PHE A 644 13.54 47.55 -6.43
CA PHE A 644 13.90 46.30 -7.11
C PHE A 644 14.49 46.60 -8.50
N ALA A 645 15.57 45.94 -8.89
CA ALA A 645 16.23 46.16 -10.18
C ALA A 645 16.93 44.90 -10.72
N ARG A 646 17.10 44.85 -12.05
CA ARG A 646 17.91 43.86 -12.78
C ARG A 646 18.97 44.53 -13.67
N ASN A 647 19.99 43.79 -14.08
CA ASN A 647 20.95 44.24 -15.07
C ASN A 647 20.29 44.40 -16.47
N SER A 648 20.94 45.16 -17.35
CA SER A 648 20.45 45.44 -18.70
C SER A 648 21.57 45.29 -19.72
N THR A 649 21.21 44.86 -20.93
CA THR A 649 22.13 44.82 -22.09
C THR A 649 22.53 46.21 -22.58
N SER A 650 21.85 47.27 -22.12
CA SER A 650 22.12 48.67 -22.47
C SER A 650 23.04 49.42 -21.49
N GLY A 651 23.52 48.75 -20.42
CA GLY A 651 24.46 49.31 -19.45
C GLY A 651 23.84 50.02 -18.23
N SER A 652 22.56 50.43 -18.28
CA SER A 652 21.84 50.97 -17.11
C SER A 652 20.85 49.96 -16.53
N PRO A 653 20.79 49.72 -15.20
CA PRO A 653 19.85 48.78 -14.61
C PRO A 653 18.38 49.10 -14.93
N THR A 654 17.56 48.07 -15.12
CA THR A 654 16.11 48.23 -15.27
C THR A 654 15.46 48.18 -13.89
N GLU A 655 14.80 49.27 -13.50
CA GLU A 655 14.10 49.40 -12.21
C GLU A 655 12.63 48.97 -12.29
N TYR A 656 12.08 48.51 -11.16
CA TYR A 656 10.71 48.03 -11.04
C TYR A 656 9.98 48.68 -9.85
N LYS A 657 8.66 48.88 -10.02
CA LYS A 657 7.70 49.17 -8.94
C LYS A 657 7.20 47.86 -8.34
N LEU A 658 6.91 47.85 -7.04
CA LEU A 658 6.37 46.69 -6.36
C LEU A 658 4.95 46.95 -5.88
N PHE A 659 4.03 46.10 -6.30
CA PHE A 659 2.65 46.07 -5.84
C PHE A 659 2.45 44.83 -4.97
N ARG A 660 1.74 44.94 -3.85
CA ARG A 660 1.43 43.76 -3.01
C ARG A 660 -0.03 43.66 -2.63
N LYS A 661 -0.47 42.44 -2.32
CA LYS A 661 -1.80 42.16 -1.76
C LYS A 661 -1.74 40.95 -0.85
N TYR A 662 -2.45 41.03 0.28
CA TYR A 662 -2.55 39.94 1.24
C TYR A 662 -3.55 38.87 0.77
N PHE A 663 -3.21 37.60 0.97
CA PHE A 663 -4.04 36.44 0.71
C PHE A 663 -4.06 35.54 1.94
N ALA A 664 -5.25 35.09 2.34
CA ALA A 664 -5.40 34.11 3.41
C ALA A 664 -4.97 32.71 2.95
N ASN A 665 -4.67 31.81 3.88
CA ASN A 665 -4.40 30.41 3.57
C ASN A 665 -5.57 29.81 2.75
N GLY A 666 -5.24 29.07 1.68
CA GLY A 666 -6.17 28.43 0.76
C GLY A 666 -6.79 29.37 -0.28
N SER A 667 -6.44 30.66 -0.28
CA SER A 667 -6.99 31.62 -1.25
C SER A 667 -6.46 31.36 -2.65
N ASN A 668 -7.34 31.46 -3.65
CA ASN A 668 -6.94 31.46 -5.05
C ASN A 668 -6.48 32.86 -5.46
N VAL A 669 -5.34 32.89 -6.16
CA VAL A 669 -4.73 34.06 -6.78
C VAL A 669 -4.92 33.96 -8.28
N SER A 670 -5.37 35.05 -8.89
CA SER A 670 -5.65 35.15 -10.32
C SER A 670 -5.05 36.46 -10.83
N LEU A 671 -4.01 36.36 -11.65
CA LEU A 671 -3.25 37.49 -12.18
C LEU A 671 -3.51 37.62 -13.68
N GLY A 672 -3.78 38.85 -14.13
CA GLY A 672 -4.10 39.14 -15.52
C GLY A 672 -2.85 39.21 -16.43
N PRO A 673 -3.05 39.40 -17.73
CA PRO A 673 -1.96 39.55 -18.70
C PRO A 673 -1.20 40.86 -18.49
N ASN A 674 0.02 40.95 -19.04
CA ASN A 674 0.85 42.14 -18.96
C ASN A 674 0.26 43.34 -19.72
N VAL A 675 -0.37 43.07 -20.87
CA VAL A 675 -1.05 44.05 -21.72
C VAL A 675 -2.46 43.57 -22.06
N SER A 676 -3.40 44.50 -22.24
CA SER A 676 -4.77 44.18 -22.65
C SER A 676 -4.92 43.94 -24.17
N SER A 677 -3.98 44.45 -24.97
CA SER A 677 -3.90 44.29 -26.43
C SER A 677 -2.54 44.77 -26.95
N GLY A 678 -1.94 44.09 -27.94
CA GLY A 678 -0.70 44.54 -28.62
C GLY A 678 0.60 43.90 -28.10
N THR A 679 1.76 44.47 -28.47
CA THR A 679 3.09 44.00 -28.08
C THR A 679 3.59 44.68 -26.80
N GLY A 680 3.72 43.93 -25.71
CA GLY A 680 4.30 44.44 -24.46
C GLY A 680 5.82 44.63 -24.54
N SER A 681 6.36 45.61 -23.80
CA SER A 681 7.80 45.92 -23.83
C SER A 681 8.62 45.02 -22.90
N ASN A 682 8.07 44.64 -21.74
CA ASN A 682 8.74 43.83 -20.72
C ASN A 682 7.71 43.01 -19.92
N MET A 683 8.08 41.83 -19.42
CA MET A 683 7.24 41.01 -18.53
C MET A 683 7.26 41.51 -17.08
N TYR A 684 6.14 41.33 -16.37
CA TYR A 684 6.10 41.49 -14.92
C TYR A 684 6.64 40.25 -14.22
N LEU A 685 7.14 40.40 -12.99
CA LEU A 685 7.60 39.28 -12.17
C LEU A 685 6.66 39.08 -10.99
N VAL A 686 6.53 37.85 -10.50
CA VAL A 686 5.62 37.51 -9.40
C VAL A 686 6.37 36.86 -8.26
N ALA A 687 6.29 37.45 -7.08
CA ALA A 687 6.85 36.88 -5.87
C ALA A 687 5.77 36.66 -4.80
N ALA A 688 5.97 35.74 -3.86
CA ALA A 688 5.10 35.58 -2.71
C ALA A 688 5.95 35.47 -1.43
N TYR A 689 5.54 36.16 -0.36
CA TYR A 689 6.21 36.20 0.94
C TYR A 689 5.23 35.91 2.11
N PRO A 690 5.58 35.13 3.15
CA PRO A 690 4.63 34.66 4.14
C PRO A 690 4.39 35.74 5.19
N ALA A 691 3.16 35.84 5.71
CA ALA A 691 2.90 36.67 6.88
C ALA A 691 3.41 35.95 8.15
N ALA A 692 3.86 36.69 9.17
CA ALA A 692 4.29 36.10 10.44
C ALA A 692 3.14 35.32 11.12
N GLN A 693 3.38 34.07 11.57
CA GLN A 693 2.35 33.21 12.18
C GLN A 693 2.75 32.57 13.53
N PRO A 694 1.79 32.32 14.44
CA PRO A 694 1.98 31.42 15.58
C PRO A 694 2.12 29.97 15.10
N ASN A 695 2.82 29.12 15.86
CA ASN A 695 2.97 27.69 15.57
C ASN A 695 2.80 26.89 16.86
N ILE A 696 1.65 26.24 17.06
CA ILE A 696 1.36 25.51 18.29
C ILE A 696 1.76 24.04 18.15
N LYS A 697 2.60 23.57 19.06
CA LYS A 697 3.01 22.18 19.20
C LYS A 697 2.49 21.61 20.50
N ILE A 698 1.94 20.41 20.45
CA ILE A 698 1.51 19.64 21.61
C ILE A 698 2.37 18.40 21.76
N THR A 699 2.75 18.04 22.99
CA THR A 699 3.42 16.78 23.30
C THR A 699 2.74 16.14 24.49
N LYS A 700 2.26 14.90 24.34
CA LYS A 700 1.62 14.13 25.41
C LYS A 700 2.58 13.03 25.89
N THR A 701 2.91 13.02 27.17
CA THR A 701 3.81 12.04 27.78
C THR A 701 3.15 11.29 28.93
N ILE A 702 3.68 10.11 29.22
CA ILE A 702 3.32 9.23 30.34
C ILE A 702 4.63 8.67 30.91
N LEU A 703 4.69 8.46 32.23
CA LEU A 703 5.89 7.96 32.90
C LEU A 703 5.96 6.43 32.99
N SER A 704 4.85 5.72 32.77
CA SER A 704 4.73 4.27 32.96
C SER A 704 4.68 3.51 31.63
N ASN A 705 5.49 2.46 31.52
CA ASN A 705 5.62 1.62 30.33
C ASN A 705 4.74 0.35 30.42
N SER A 706 4.11 0.11 31.57
CA SER A 706 3.22 -1.02 31.86
C SER A 706 2.17 -0.60 32.89
N VAL A 707 0.92 -0.99 32.68
CA VAL A 707 -0.23 -0.66 33.53
C VAL A 707 -1.14 -1.88 33.64
N SER A 708 -1.76 -2.10 34.80
CA SER A 708 -2.75 -3.16 35.06
C SER A 708 -4.16 -2.64 34.82
N VAL A 709 -5.15 -3.55 34.67
CA VAL A 709 -6.57 -3.19 34.63
C VAL A 709 -6.97 -2.55 35.96
N GLY A 710 -7.68 -1.41 35.92
CA GLY A 710 -8.06 -0.61 37.08
C GLY A 710 -7.04 0.45 37.54
N ASP A 711 -5.86 0.51 36.93
CA ASP A 711 -4.84 1.51 37.26
C ASP A 711 -5.24 2.92 36.80
N ASN A 712 -4.86 3.92 37.60
CA ASN A 712 -4.95 5.32 37.20
C ASN A 712 -3.69 5.74 36.45
N ILE A 713 -3.87 6.27 35.26
CA ILE A 713 -2.81 6.75 34.38
C ILE A 713 -2.87 8.27 34.31
N GLU A 714 -1.77 8.94 34.63
CA GLU A 714 -1.61 10.39 34.43
C GLU A 714 -0.82 10.65 33.14
N TYR A 715 -1.39 11.45 32.24
CA TYR A 715 -0.75 12.02 31.07
C TYR A 715 -0.42 13.49 31.31
N THR A 716 0.75 13.92 30.85
CA THR A 716 1.14 15.33 30.80
C THR A 716 1.14 15.83 29.36
N LEU A 717 0.40 16.89 29.06
CA LEU A 717 0.34 17.54 27.76
C LEU A 717 1.08 18.88 27.82
N LEU A 718 2.16 19.03 27.05
CA LEU A 718 2.91 20.28 26.91
C LEU A 718 2.48 21.00 25.62
N ILE A 719 1.93 22.21 25.76
CA ILE A 719 1.50 23.10 24.67
C ILE A 719 2.53 24.21 24.51
N LYS A 720 3.22 24.27 23.38
CA LYS A 720 4.27 25.26 23.08
C LYS A 720 3.93 26.08 21.84
N ASN A 721 4.14 27.39 21.87
CA ASN A 721 4.16 28.21 20.66
C ASN A 721 5.60 28.32 20.13
N GLU A 722 5.93 27.59 19.07
CA GLU A 722 7.23 27.65 18.37
C GLU A 722 7.27 28.71 17.26
N GLY A 723 6.17 29.46 17.08
CA GLY A 723 6.06 30.49 16.06
C GLY A 723 6.73 31.80 16.49
N VAL A 724 6.73 32.76 15.56
CA VAL A 724 7.31 34.11 15.78
C VAL A 724 6.24 35.16 16.09
N ALA A 725 4.97 34.74 16.26
CA ALA A 725 3.84 35.58 16.62
C ALA A 725 2.99 34.93 17.74
N PRO A 726 2.21 35.70 18.53
CA PRO A 726 1.34 35.17 19.57
C PRO A 726 0.17 34.35 19.01
N ALA A 727 -0.19 33.28 19.71
CA ALA A 727 -1.39 32.49 19.44
C ALA A 727 -2.53 32.93 20.38
N LEU A 728 -3.75 32.98 19.87
CA LEU A 728 -4.95 33.40 20.62
C LEU A 728 -6.04 32.34 20.51
N ASN A 729 -6.88 32.25 21.54
CA ASN A 729 -8.08 31.38 21.57
C ASN A 729 -7.80 29.91 21.21
N ILE A 730 -6.77 29.33 21.81
CA ILE A 730 -6.35 27.95 21.55
C ILE A 730 -7.31 27.00 22.27
N ASN A 731 -7.91 26.08 21.51
CA ASN A 731 -8.72 24.99 22.06
C ASN A 731 -7.92 23.70 21.98
N VAL A 732 -7.73 23.03 23.12
CA VAL A 732 -7.06 21.73 23.20
C VAL A 732 -8.13 20.68 23.49
N SER A 733 -8.12 19.58 22.73
CA SER A 733 -9.05 18.46 22.92
C SER A 733 -8.32 17.12 22.92
N ASP A 734 -8.70 16.22 23.82
CA ASP A 734 -8.12 14.89 23.96
C ASP A 734 -9.24 13.83 23.98
N PRO A 735 -9.39 12.99 22.93
CA PRO A 735 -10.41 11.95 22.89
C PRO A 735 -10.08 10.78 23.82
N ILE A 736 -11.09 10.29 24.53
CA ILE A 736 -10.98 9.17 25.45
C ILE A 736 -11.48 7.90 24.77
N ASP A 737 -10.59 6.93 24.55
CA ASP A 737 -10.93 5.61 24.04
C ASP A 737 -11.59 4.78 25.14
N LEU A 738 -12.92 4.81 25.17
CA LEU A 738 -13.73 4.05 26.13
C LEU A 738 -13.63 2.53 25.96
N ASN A 739 -12.92 2.00 24.96
CA ASN A 739 -12.61 0.57 24.90
C ASN A 739 -11.36 0.19 25.70
N LYS A 740 -10.62 1.18 26.21
CA LYS A 740 -9.33 0.99 26.91
C LYS A 740 -9.26 1.70 28.25
N VAL A 741 -9.92 2.84 28.38
CA VAL A 741 -9.82 3.69 29.58
C VAL A 741 -11.12 4.45 29.88
N ARG A 742 -11.26 4.95 31.11
CA ARG A 742 -12.33 5.83 31.58
C ARG A 742 -11.76 7.17 32.02
N PHE A 743 -12.44 8.28 31.73
CA PHE A 743 -12.04 9.59 32.24
C PHE A 743 -12.11 9.60 33.78
N LYS A 744 -11.09 10.17 34.43
CA LYS A 744 -11.07 10.38 35.88
C LYS A 744 -11.02 11.86 36.25
N SER A 745 -10.03 12.60 35.76
CA SER A 745 -9.87 14.03 36.07
C SER A 745 -8.98 14.75 35.07
N ALA A 746 -9.08 16.08 35.01
CA ALA A 746 -8.19 16.95 34.26
C ALA A 746 -7.88 18.23 35.08
N ASP A 747 -6.70 18.81 34.90
CA ASP A 747 -6.33 20.08 35.54
C ASP A 747 -6.68 21.29 34.66
N ASN A 748 -6.33 22.51 35.11
CA ASN A 748 -6.44 23.76 34.34
C ASN A 748 -7.82 24.00 33.69
N ASN A 749 -8.88 23.69 34.44
CA ASN A 749 -10.28 23.78 34.00
C ASN A 749 -10.61 22.88 32.80
N GLY A 750 -9.88 21.77 32.62
CA GLY A 750 -10.20 20.74 31.65
C GLY A 750 -11.55 20.09 31.95
N SER A 751 -12.47 20.07 30.99
CA SER A 751 -13.82 19.50 31.15
C SER A 751 -14.02 18.30 30.25
N TYR A 752 -14.57 17.20 30.80
CA TYR A 752 -14.96 16.03 30.02
C TYR A 752 -16.36 16.18 29.43
N ASP A 753 -16.45 16.11 28.11
CA ASP A 753 -17.68 16.06 27.32
C ASP A 753 -18.05 14.59 27.12
N ALA A 754 -18.97 14.07 27.94
CA ALA A 754 -19.35 12.66 27.92
C ALA A 754 -20.04 12.24 26.61
N THR A 755 -20.78 13.15 25.97
CA THR A 755 -21.48 12.90 24.70
C THR A 755 -20.49 12.66 23.57
N ASN A 756 -19.47 13.50 23.47
CA ASN A 756 -18.45 13.42 22.43
C ASN A 756 -17.20 12.63 22.85
N LYS A 757 -17.17 12.14 24.10
CA LYS A 757 -16.09 11.34 24.69
C LYS A 757 -14.73 12.05 24.61
N VAL A 758 -14.69 13.36 24.84
CA VAL A 758 -13.50 14.22 24.67
C VAL A 758 -13.27 15.07 25.92
N VAL A 759 -12.02 15.28 26.33
CA VAL A 759 -11.64 16.28 27.34
C VAL A 759 -11.21 17.57 26.63
N LYS A 760 -11.68 18.73 27.08
CA LYS A 760 -11.43 20.03 26.44
C LYS A 760 -10.77 21.02 27.41
N TRP A 761 -9.82 21.81 26.91
CA TRP A 761 -9.26 23.01 27.56
C TRP A 761 -9.31 24.21 26.61
N SER A 762 -9.38 25.41 27.19
CA SER A 762 -9.29 26.68 26.44
C SER A 762 -8.17 27.56 27.01
N ILE A 763 -7.25 27.99 26.15
CA ILE A 763 -6.13 28.86 26.47
C ILE A 763 -6.31 30.16 25.68
N SER A 764 -6.48 31.29 26.37
CA SER A 764 -6.80 32.58 25.75
C SER A 764 -5.66 33.16 24.93
N LYS A 765 -4.41 33.03 25.40
CA LYS A 765 -3.21 33.55 24.74
C LYS A 765 -1.96 32.72 25.07
N LEU A 766 -1.08 32.54 24.10
CA LEU A 766 0.25 31.96 24.25
C LEU A 766 1.27 32.74 23.39
N GLU A 767 2.20 33.45 24.04
CA GLU A 767 3.23 34.25 23.33
C GLU A 767 4.23 33.37 22.57
N ALA A 768 4.94 33.95 21.61
CA ALA A 768 6.03 33.26 20.91
C ALA A 768 7.07 32.71 21.90
N GLY A 769 7.38 31.42 21.79
CA GLY A 769 8.32 30.71 22.67
C GLY A 769 7.73 30.21 24.00
N GLN A 770 6.49 30.57 24.37
CA GLN A 770 5.89 30.14 25.64
C GLN A 770 5.43 28.66 25.61
N VAL A 771 5.38 28.06 26.82
CA VAL A 771 4.93 26.68 27.06
C VAL A 771 3.92 26.65 28.22
N ILE A 772 2.84 25.88 28.08
CA ILE A 772 1.85 25.53 29.12
C ILE A 772 1.83 24.01 29.31
N SER A 773 1.66 23.55 30.55
CA SER A 773 1.51 22.13 30.90
C SER A 773 0.09 21.84 31.39
N LEU A 774 -0.54 20.81 30.85
CA LEU A 774 -1.86 20.28 31.25
C LEU A 774 -1.72 18.82 31.70
N LYS A 775 -2.62 18.36 32.57
CA LYS A 775 -2.68 16.99 33.07
C LYS A 775 -4.05 16.35 32.82
N LEU A 776 -4.02 15.08 32.41
CA LEU A 776 -5.19 14.23 32.20
C LEU A 776 -4.99 12.91 32.95
N VAL A 777 -5.95 12.54 33.80
CA VAL A 777 -5.98 11.25 34.49
C VAL A 777 -7.10 10.38 33.93
N VAL A 778 -6.78 9.13 33.58
CA VAL A 778 -7.73 8.11 33.13
C VAL A 778 -7.56 6.81 33.91
N THR A 779 -8.56 5.93 33.92
CA THR A 779 -8.51 4.59 34.57
C THR A 779 -8.56 3.50 33.49
N THR A 780 -7.73 2.46 33.55
CA THR A 780 -7.73 1.37 32.54
C THR A 780 -8.95 0.45 32.65
N ASP A 781 -9.53 0.09 31.51
CA ASP A 781 -10.66 -0.83 31.37
C ASP A 781 -10.38 -1.77 30.18
N LEU A 782 -10.32 -3.08 30.43
CA LEU A 782 -9.77 -4.08 29.49
C LEU A 782 -10.64 -5.34 29.48
N GLN A 783 -11.61 -5.40 28.57
CA GLN A 783 -11.88 -6.62 27.80
C GLN A 783 -12.20 -6.23 26.36
N PRO A 784 -11.41 -6.66 25.35
CA PRO A 784 -11.83 -6.53 23.96
C PRO A 784 -13.12 -7.34 23.74
N SER A 785 -14.01 -6.87 22.86
CA SER A 785 -15.23 -7.60 22.55
C SER A 785 -14.91 -8.97 21.94
N VAL A 786 -15.69 -9.98 22.30
CA VAL A 786 -15.65 -11.30 21.69
C VAL A 786 -16.86 -11.47 20.76
N THR A 787 -16.66 -12.12 19.61
CA THR A 787 -17.71 -12.29 18.61
C THR A 787 -18.43 -13.63 18.77
N LEU A 788 -19.75 -13.59 18.68
CA LEU A 788 -20.66 -14.74 18.65
C LEU A 788 -21.55 -14.64 17.41
N VAL A 789 -21.58 -15.64 16.54
CA VAL A 789 -22.34 -15.59 15.27
C VAL A 789 -23.08 -16.90 14.98
N GLY A 790 -24.30 -16.84 14.46
CA GLY A 790 -25.09 -18.04 14.27
C GLY A 790 -26.50 -17.82 13.72
N ALA A 791 -27.23 -18.93 13.59
CA ALA A 791 -28.61 -19.02 13.14
C ALA A 791 -29.21 -20.38 13.56
N GLY A 792 -30.52 -20.54 13.48
CA GLY A 792 -31.24 -21.81 13.55
C GLY A 792 -31.73 -22.28 12.18
N ASP A 793 -32.31 -23.47 12.13
CA ASP A 793 -33.03 -24.00 10.97
C ASP A 793 -32.14 -24.10 9.72
N ILE A 794 -31.11 -24.94 9.81
CA ILE A 794 -29.92 -24.86 8.94
C ILE A 794 -29.98 -25.84 7.76
N ALA A 795 -29.63 -27.12 7.98
CA ALA A 795 -29.36 -28.02 6.87
C ALA A 795 -30.67 -28.60 6.31
N TYR A 796 -31.10 -28.03 5.18
CA TYR A 796 -32.22 -28.48 4.36
C TYR A 796 -31.73 -28.85 2.96
N SER A 797 -31.94 -30.09 2.54
CA SER A 797 -31.46 -30.59 1.25
C SER A 797 -31.93 -29.71 0.07
N GLY A 798 -30.99 -29.26 -0.76
CA GLY A 798 -31.27 -28.44 -1.96
C GLY A 798 -31.51 -26.95 -1.71
N TYR A 799 -31.05 -26.39 -0.58
CA TYR A 799 -31.28 -24.98 -0.22
C TYR A 799 -29.98 -24.21 0.12
N VAL A 800 -30.13 -23.00 0.68
CA VAL A 800 -29.07 -21.95 0.71
C VAL A 800 -28.11 -21.99 1.91
N MET A 801 -28.02 -23.10 2.65
CA MET A 801 -27.18 -23.19 3.86
C MET A 801 -25.67 -23.05 3.58
N ASP A 802 -25.25 -23.26 2.34
CA ASP A 802 -23.89 -22.97 1.87
C ASP A 802 -23.60 -21.47 1.90
N LYS A 803 -24.56 -20.62 1.49
CA LYS A 803 -24.41 -19.16 1.50
C LYS A 803 -24.31 -18.59 2.91
N THR A 804 -25.13 -19.06 3.86
CA THR A 804 -25.02 -18.65 5.27
C THR A 804 -23.69 -19.11 5.88
N ALA A 805 -23.22 -20.32 5.54
CA ALA A 805 -21.90 -20.78 5.94
C ALA A 805 -20.76 -19.91 5.35
N ASN A 806 -20.88 -19.49 4.09
CA ASN A 806 -19.87 -18.62 3.44
C ASN A 806 -19.79 -17.23 4.09
N LEU A 807 -20.88 -16.69 4.63
CA LEU A 807 -20.81 -15.48 5.46
C LEU A 807 -19.95 -15.71 6.72
N ILE A 808 -20.12 -16.87 7.37
CA ILE A 808 -19.42 -17.23 8.61
C ILE A 808 -17.92 -17.48 8.40
N ASP A 809 -17.48 -17.89 7.19
CA ASP A 809 -16.05 -18.09 6.89
C ASP A 809 -15.22 -16.82 7.14
N ASN A 810 -15.81 -15.65 6.89
CA ASN A 810 -15.16 -14.35 7.07
C ASN A 810 -15.45 -13.71 8.44
N ILE A 811 -16.18 -14.41 9.32
CA ILE A 811 -16.52 -13.94 10.67
C ILE A 811 -15.81 -14.82 11.71
N SER A 812 -14.76 -14.26 12.30
CA SER A 812 -14.04 -14.86 13.43
C SER A 812 -14.91 -14.91 14.69
N GLY A 813 -14.58 -15.80 15.63
CA GLY A 813 -15.28 -15.92 16.91
C GLY A 813 -16.02 -17.25 17.09
N THR A 814 -16.86 -17.34 18.12
CA THR A 814 -17.64 -18.55 18.43
C THR A 814 -18.86 -18.62 17.52
N VAL A 815 -19.15 -19.82 17.00
CA VAL A 815 -20.36 -20.08 16.21
C VAL A 815 -21.41 -20.70 17.12
N PHE A 816 -22.66 -20.25 17.04
CA PHE A 816 -23.79 -20.94 17.69
C PHE A 816 -24.79 -21.45 16.66
N THR A 817 -25.57 -22.44 17.06
CA THR A 817 -26.80 -22.77 16.33
C THR A 817 -28.00 -22.69 17.27
N ALA A 818 -29.13 -22.20 16.78
CA ALA A 818 -30.37 -22.08 17.56
C ALA A 818 -31.31 -23.29 17.36
N GLY A 819 -30.72 -24.48 17.13
CA GLY A 819 -31.47 -25.72 16.90
C GLY A 819 -31.86 -25.95 15.43
N ASP A 820 -32.36 -27.17 15.19
CA ASP A 820 -32.65 -27.74 13.88
C ASP A 820 -31.46 -27.63 12.93
N ASN A 821 -30.36 -28.16 13.43
CA ASN A 821 -29.09 -28.26 12.71
C ASN A 821 -29.28 -29.11 11.45
N ASN A 822 -30.13 -30.13 11.51
CA ASN A 822 -30.57 -30.90 10.36
C ASN A 822 -32.10 -31.01 10.30
N GLN A 823 -32.68 -30.72 9.14
CA GLN A 823 -34.14 -30.63 8.93
C GLN A 823 -34.82 -31.97 8.59
N SER A 824 -34.10 -33.09 8.58
CA SER A 824 -34.69 -34.40 8.28
C SER A 824 -35.74 -34.79 9.32
N ASN A 825 -36.88 -35.30 8.87
CA ASN A 825 -37.98 -35.72 9.74
C ASN A 825 -37.93 -37.24 9.98
N THR A 826 -36.80 -37.74 10.48
CA THR A 826 -36.57 -39.17 10.71
C THR A 826 -36.05 -39.44 12.12
N ALA A 827 -36.59 -40.51 12.73
CA ALA A 827 -36.09 -41.09 13.96
C ALA A 827 -35.05 -42.20 13.70
N ASP A 828 -34.82 -42.58 12.44
CA ASP A 828 -33.82 -43.58 12.09
C ASP A 828 -32.40 -43.01 12.23
N TYR A 829 -31.56 -43.69 13.01
CA TYR A 829 -30.21 -43.24 13.34
C TYR A 829 -29.31 -43.15 12.10
N ALA A 830 -29.30 -44.20 11.27
CA ALA A 830 -28.42 -44.28 10.11
C ALA A 830 -28.75 -43.19 9.10
N THR A 831 -30.04 -42.99 8.83
CA THR A 831 -30.52 -41.90 7.97
C THR A 831 -30.17 -40.54 8.55
N LYS A 832 -30.46 -40.29 9.84
CA LYS A 832 -30.15 -39.00 10.49
C LYS A 832 -28.66 -38.66 10.44
N MET A 833 -27.79 -39.64 10.73
CA MET A 833 -26.33 -39.44 10.64
C MET A 833 -25.88 -39.15 9.21
N GLN A 834 -26.42 -39.86 8.22
CA GLN A 834 -26.09 -39.62 6.82
C GLN A 834 -26.52 -38.21 6.37
N GLU A 835 -27.64 -37.72 6.87
CA GLU A 835 -28.15 -36.36 6.60
C GLU A 835 -27.24 -35.28 7.20
N TYR A 836 -26.76 -35.45 8.44
CA TYR A 836 -25.72 -34.58 9.00
C TYR A 836 -24.45 -34.60 8.14
N VAL A 837 -23.99 -35.79 7.74
CA VAL A 837 -22.78 -35.95 6.89
C VAL A 837 -22.95 -35.30 5.52
N ASN A 838 -24.12 -35.44 4.90
CA ASN A 838 -24.35 -34.97 3.53
C ASN A 838 -24.64 -33.47 3.45
N TYR A 839 -25.33 -32.90 4.45
CA TYR A 839 -25.87 -31.54 4.34
C TYR A 839 -25.28 -30.56 5.37
N PHE A 840 -25.03 -31.02 6.60
CA PHE A 840 -24.44 -30.15 7.63
C PHE A 840 -22.91 -30.11 7.54
N THR A 841 -22.23 -31.25 7.43
CA THR A 841 -20.76 -31.33 7.34
C THR A 841 -20.12 -30.42 6.29
N PRO A 842 -20.55 -30.44 5.00
CA PRO A 842 -19.91 -29.60 3.98
C PRO A 842 -20.17 -28.10 4.17
N THR A 843 -21.17 -27.73 4.97
CA THR A 843 -21.56 -26.34 5.21
C THR A 843 -21.16 -25.91 6.63
N TRP A 844 -22.07 -25.92 7.59
CA TRP A 844 -21.84 -25.46 8.96
C TRP A 844 -20.93 -26.38 9.78
N GLY A 845 -20.87 -27.66 9.45
CA GLY A 845 -20.03 -28.64 10.15
C GLY A 845 -18.53 -28.36 10.03
N ARG A 846 -18.09 -27.55 9.05
CA ARG A 846 -16.69 -27.08 8.98
C ARG A 846 -16.28 -26.18 10.14
N PHE A 847 -17.26 -25.63 10.89
CA PHE A 847 -17.01 -24.79 12.07
C PHE A 847 -17.01 -25.56 13.38
N ILE A 848 -17.07 -26.90 13.37
CA ILE A 848 -17.30 -27.72 14.57
C ILE A 848 -16.33 -27.42 15.74
N ASN A 849 -15.09 -27.04 15.43
CA ASN A 849 -14.08 -26.69 16.45
C ASN A 849 -14.39 -25.41 17.24
N ARG A 850 -15.25 -24.54 16.71
CA ARG A 850 -15.68 -23.29 17.34
C ARG A 850 -17.19 -23.18 17.49
N LEU A 851 -17.92 -24.27 17.25
CA LEU A 851 -19.38 -24.32 17.24
C LEU A 851 -19.95 -24.77 18.59
N LYS A 852 -21.05 -24.14 19.00
CA LYS A 852 -21.83 -24.42 20.21
C LYS A 852 -23.28 -24.67 19.80
N PRO A 853 -23.69 -25.93 19.61
CA PRO A 853 -25.01 -26.23 19.06
C PRO A 853 -26.08 -26.24 20.16
N ALA A 854 -27.24 -25.64 19.86
CA ALA A 854 -28.49 -25.96 20.53
C ALA A 854 -29.23 -27.08 19.76
N MET A 855 -30.09 -27.81 20.46
CA MET A 855 -30.87 -28.91 19.90
C MET A 855 -32.28 -28.44 19.53
N GLY A 856 -32.70 -28.67 18.29
CA GLY A 856 -34.09 -28.42 17.86
C GLY A 856 -34.95 -29.68 17.79
N ASN A 857 -36.23 -29.52 17.43
CA ASN A 857 -37.16 -30.65 17.40
C ASN A 857 -36.84 -31.65 16.29
N HIS A 858 -36.30 -31.22 15.15
CA HIS A 858 -35.83 -32.13 14.12
C HIS A 858 -34.57 -32.89 14.57
N ASP A 859 -33.68 -32.27 15.34
CA ASP A 859 -32.53 -32.95 15.95
C ASP A 859 -33.01 -34.00 16.98
N TYR A 860 -34.01 -33.66 17.79
CA TYR A 860 -34.54 -34.50 18.88
C TYR A 860 -35.30 -35.75 18.42
N LEU A 861 -35.67 -35.85 17.14
CA LEU A 861 -36.22 -37.10 16.59
C LEU A 861 -35.22 -38.27 16.70
N ASN A 862 -33.91 -37.98 16.68
CA ASN A 862 -32.89 -38.96 17.03
C ASN A 862 -31.74 -38.26 17.80
N PRO A 863 -31.85 -38.17 19.14
CA PRO A 863 -30.87 -37.47 19.95
C PRO A 863 -29.51 -38.18 19.97
N GLY A 864 -29.49 -39.51 19.75
CA GLY A 864 -28.25 -40.29 19.64
C GLY A 864 -27.38 -39.79 18.49
N ALA A 865 -27.95 -39.65 17.30
CA ALA A 865 -27.25 -39.11 16.13
C ALA A 865 -26.74 -37.67 16.36
N TYR A 866 -27.52 -36.82 17.03
CA TYR A 866 -27.08 -35.48 17.40
C TYR A 866 -25.84 -35.51 18.31
N TYR A 867 -25.86 -36.30 19.40
CA TYR A 867 -24.73 -36.38 20.32
C TYR A 867 -23.50 -37.02 19.67
N ASP A 868 -23.69 -38.05 18.84
CA ASP A 868 -22.59 -38.73 18.15
C ASP A 868 -21.95 -37.83 17.09
N TYR A 869 -22.73 -37.01 16.39
CA TYR A 869 -22.21 -36.06 15.39
C TYR A 869 -21.46 -34.89 16.03
N PHE A 870 -22.05 -34.21 17.02
CA PHE A 870 -21.45 -33.02 17.64
C PHE A 870 -20.45 -33.34 18.75
N GLY A 871 -20.47 -34.56 19.28
CA GLY A 871 -19.58 -35.00 20.36
C GLY A 871 -19.61 -34.04 21.55
N SER A 872 -18.41 -33.67 22.03
CA SER A 872 -18.28 -32.76 23.17
C SER A 872 -18.82 -31.34 22.94
N ALA A 873 -19.04 -30.92 21.69
CA ALA A 873 -19.60 -29.60 21.40
C ALA A 873 -21.04 -29.47 21.91
N ALA A 874 -21.81 -30.57 21.92
CA ALA A 874 -23.19 -30.63 22.40
C ALA A 874 -23.34 -30.60 23.93
N GLY A 875 -22.26 -30.39 24.67
CA GLY A 875 -22.24 -30.46 26.12
C GLY A 875 -22.34 -31.90 26.64
N PRO A 876 -22.76 -32.10 27.91
CA PRO A 876 -22.89 -33.44 28.48
C PRO A 876 -23.88 -34.30 27.68
N VAL A 877 -23.44 -35.51 27.35
CA VAL A 877 -24.24 -36.51 26.63
C VAL A 877 -25.59 -36.75 27.35
N ASN A 878 -26.67 -36.86 26.58
CA ASN A 878 -28.05 -37.04 27.05
C ASN A 878 -28.67 -35.87 27.83
N LYS A 879 -28.05 -34.69 27.86
CA LYS A 879 -28.67 -33.48 28.42
C LYS A 879 -29.17 -32.52 27.34
N GLY A 880 -28.27 -32.10 26.45
CA GLY A 880 -28.57 -31.09 25.43
C GLY A 880 -28.69 -29.67 25.98
N TYR A 881 -28.30 -29.46 27.24
CA TYR A 881 -28.19 -28.15 27.88
C TYR A 881 -26.86 -28.05 28.63
N TYR A 882 -26.25 -26.86 28.58
CA TYR A 882 -24.92 -26.56 29.13
C TYR A 882 -24.70 -25.05 29.16
N SER A 883 -23.67 -24.59 29.87
CA SER A 883 -23.27 -23.18 29.92
C SER A 883 -21.76 -23.03 29.72
N TYR A 884 -21.33 -21.85 29.31
CA TYR A 884 -19.92 -21.48 29.18
C TYR A 884 -19.74 -19.96 29.26
N ASN A 885 -18.54 -19.53 29.64
CA ASN A 885 -18.19 -18.12 29.59
C ASN A 885 -17.50 -17.80 28.25
N LEU A 886 -17.91 -16.71 27.62
CA LEU A 886 -17.34 -16.18 26.39
C LEU A 886 -16.95 -14.71 26.63
N GLY A 887 -15.65 -14.46 26.82
CA GLY A 887 -15.19 -13.16 27.32
C GLY A 887 -15.79 -12.89 28.71
N ALA A 888 -16.44 -11.73 28.86
CA ALA A 888 -17.13 -11.32 30.07
C ALA A 888 -18.63 -11.72 30.11
N TRP A 889 -19.09 -12.52 29.14
CA TRP A 889 -20.48 -12.97 29.05
C TRP A 889 -20.64 -14.40 29.54
N HIS A 890 -21.74 -14.65 30.24
CA HIS A 890 -22.21 -15.99 30.54
C HIS A 890 -23.24 -16.44 29.49
N ILE A 891 -22.93 -17.52 28.78
CA ILE A 891 -23.78 -18.06 27.71
C ILE A 891 -24.38 -19.39 28.14
N ILE A 892 -25.70 -19.50 28.04
CA ILE A 892 -26.49 -20.66 28.44
C ILE A 892 -27.14 -21.26 27.20
N VAL A 893 -27.01 -22.57 27.01
CA VAL A 893 -27.70 -23.32 25.95
C VAL A 893 -28.71 -24.26 26.60
N LEU A 894 -29.98 -24.15 26.21
CA LEU A 894 -31.08 -24.94 26.77
C LEU A 894 -31.70 -25.87 25.73
N ASN A 895 -32.25 -26.99 26.20
CA ASN A 895 -32.97 -27.97 25.41
C ASN A 895 -34.48 -27.80 25.58
N SER A 896 -35.12 -27.18 24.60
CA SER A 896 -36.57 -26.95 24.56
C SER A 896 -37.38 -28.17 24.07
N ASN A 897 -36.81 -29.37 24.04
CA ASN A 897 -37.48 -30.61 23.62
C ASN A 897 -37.72 -31.59 24.78
N ILE A 898 -37.20 -31.30 25.98
CA ILE A 898 -37.38 -32.09 27.20
C ILE A 898 -38.19 -31.31 28.23
N GLU A 899 -38.38 -31.84 29.44
CA GLU A 899 -39.19 -31.22 30.48
C GLU A 899 -38.67 -29.82 30.87
N GLN A 900 -39.56 -28.82 30.80
CA GLN A 900 -39.27 -27.37 30.97
C GLN A 900 -40.03 -26.75 32.15
N SER A 901 -40.95 -27.50 32.77
CA SER A 901 -41.73 -26.99 33.88
C SER A 901 -40.87 -26.73 35.13
N GLN A 902 -41.41 -25.90 36.02
CA GLN A 902 -40.80 -25.63 37.31
C GLN A 902 -40.49 -26.92 38.07
N GLY A 903 -39.26 -27.07 38.54
CA GLY A 903 -38.79 -28.26 39.23
C GLY A 903 -38.29 -29.38 38.32
N SER A 904 -38.26 -29.20 37.00
CA SER A 904 -37.59 -30.13 36.09
C SER A 904 -36.08 -30.16 36.37
N THR A 905 -35.43 -31.27 36.03
CA THR A 905 -33.98 -31.40 36.20
C THR A 905 -33.19 -30.29 35.48
N GLN A 906 -33.67 -29.87 34.30
CA GLN A 906 -33.04 -28.80 33.54
C GLN A 906 -33.31 -27.42 34.16
N GLU A 907 -34.52 -27.15 34.62
CA GLU A 907 -34.86 -25.87 35.26
C GLU A 907 -34.11 -25.70 36.59
N GLN A 908 -34.02 -26.75 37.41
CA GLN A 908 -33.22 -26.72 38.63
C GLN A 908 -31.74 -26.52 38.35
N TRP A 909 -31.22 -27.11 37.27
CA TRP A 909 -29.86 -26.86 36.82
C TRP A 909 -29.67 -25.40 36.39
N LEU A 910 -30.59 -24.84 35.60
CA LEU A 910 -30.56 -23.43 35.16
C LEU A 910 -30.53 -22.47 36.35
N LYS A 911 -31.40 -22.67 37.35
CA LYS A 911 -31.40 -21.87 38.58
C LYS A 911 -30.06 -21.89 39.31
N ASN A 912 -29.45 -23.07 39.40
CA ASN A 912 -28.16 -23.23 40.05
C ASN A 912 -27.03 -22.60 39.22
N ASP A 913 -27.07 -22.71 37.89
CA ASP A 913 -26.10 -22.08 36.99
C ASP A 913 -26.16 -20.54 37.10
N LEU A 914 -27.36 -19.97 37.02
CA LEU A 914 -27.61 -18.54 37.19
C LEU A 914 -27.18 -18.03 38.58
N ALA A 915 -27.51 -18.76 39.65
CA ALA A 915 -27.13 -18.37 41.01
C ALA A 915 -25.60 -18.39 41.25
N ASN A 916 -24.85 -19.16 40.47
CA ASN A 916 -23.39 -19.24 40.55
C ASN A 916 -22.68 -18.30 39.56
N ASN A 917 -23.41 -17.63 38.67
CA ASN A 917 -22.84 -16.70 37.71
C ASN A 917 -22.52 -15.35 38.38
N THR A 918 -21.30 -14.85 38.18
CA THR A 918 -20.86 -13.53 38.67
C THR A 918 -20.65 -12.52 37.54
N ASN A 919 -20.88 -12.91 36.28
CA ASN A 919 -20.74 -12.01 35.14
C ASN A 919 -21.94 -11.06 35.06
N LEU A 920 -21.68 -9.81 34.68
CA LEU A 920 -22.72 -8.80 34.51
C LEU A 920 -23.70 -9.18 33.39
N CYS A 921 -23.19 -9.63 32.24
CA CYS A 921 -23.99 -9.88 31.05
C CYS A 921 -24.26 -11.37 30.86
N THR A 922 -25.54 -11.73 30.64
CA THR A 922 -25.98 -13.13 30.41
C THR A 922 -26.82 -13.24 29.15
N MET A 923 -26.57 -14.29 28.35
CA MET A 923 -27.36 -14.64 27.15
C MET A 923 -27.77 -16.11 27.21
N ALA A 924 -28.97 -16.41 26.71
CA ALA A 924 -29.44 -17.78 26.56
C ALA A 924 -29.83 -18.11 25.10
N ILE A 925 -29.60 -19.35 24.68
CA ILE A 925 -29.87 -19.86 23.33
C ILE A 925 -30.63 -21.18 23.45
N TRP A 926 -31.77 -21.30 22.76
CA TRP A 926 -32.51 -22.57 22.62
C TRP A 926 -33.37 -22.56 21.36
N HIS A 927 -34.11 -23.64 21.07
CA HIS A 927 -34.81 -23.73 19.80
C HIS A 927 -36.18 -23.04 19.74
N HIS A 928 -37.17 -23.49 20.53
CA HIS A 928 -38.55 -22.99 20.44
C HIS A 928 -38.72 -21.60 21.09
N PRO A 929 -39.12 -20.54 20.35
CA PRO A 929 -39.21 -19.19 20.89
C PRO A 929 -40.30 -19.02 21.95
N ARG A 930 -40.03 -18.18 22.96
CA ARG A 930 -41.07 -17.82 23.94
C ARG A 930 -42.08 -16.88 23.29
N PHE A 931 -41.60 -15.96 22.45
CA PHE A 931 -42.40 -15.03 21.68
C PHE A 931 -42.01 -15.07 20.20
N SER A 932 -43.00 -15.24 19.32
CA SER A 932 -42.76 -15.24 17.88
C SER A 932 -44.02 -14.81 17.12
N SER A 933 -43.83 -13.97 16.11
CA SER A 933 -44.84 -13.62 15.12
C SER A 933 -44.84 -14.59 13.92
N GLY A 934 -43.98 -15.60 13.92
CA GLY A 934 -43.93 -16.64 12.90
C GLY A 934 -45.17 -17.53 12.87
N VAL A 935 -45.14 -18.58 12.04
CA VAL A 935 -46.29 -19.48 11.85
C VAL A 935 -46.56 -20.33 13.08
N HIS A 936 -45.51 -20.73 13.80
CA HIS A 936 -45.63 -21.54 15.00
C HIS A 936 -45.98 -20.69 16.22
N GLY A 937 -45.44 -19.48 16.28
CA GLY A 937 -45.80 -18.47 17.27
C GLY A 937 -45.27 -18.77 18.67
N ASN A 938 -45.89 -18.15 19.68
CA ASN A 938 -45.42 -18.23 21.07
C ASN A 938 -45.45 -19.67 21.62
N ASN A 939 -44.37 -20.10 22.28
CA ASN A 939 -44.33 -21.34 23.06
C ASN A 939 -44.39 -21.04 24.57
N SER A 940 -45.49 -21.38 25.23
CA SER A 940 -45.65 -21.17 26.67
C SER A 940 -44.84 -22.14 27.55
N ASN A 941 -44.37 -23.27 27.02
CA ASN A 941 -43.68 -24.29 27.80
C ASN A 941 -42.30 -23.81 28.30
N VAL A 942 -41.64 -22.93 27.55
CA VAL A 942 -40.37 -22.29 27.94
C VAL A 942 -40.58 -21.07 28.86
N GLY A 943 -41.81 -20.80 29.29
CA GLY A 943 -42.13 -19.66 30.15
C GLY A 943 -41.38 -19.66 31.49
N THR A 944 -41.14 -20.83 32.07
CA THR A 944 -40.35 -20.96 33.32
C THR A 944 -38.90 -20.54 33.11
N PHE A 945 -38.27 -20.94 31.99
CA PHE A 945 -36.90 -20.51 31.67
C PHE A 945 -36.80 -19.00 31.53
N TRP A 946 -37.76 -18.39 30.84
CA TRP A 946 -37.81 -16.93 30.70
C TRP A 946 -37.94 -16.24 32.06
N GLN A 947 -38.80 -16.75 32.95
CA GLN A 947 -38.96 -16.19 34.30
C GLN A 947 -37.66 -16.25 35.10
N ASP A 948 -36.94 -17.37 35.06
CA ASP A 948 -35.70 -17.55 35.79
C ASP A 948 -34.59 -16.65 35.24
N LEU A 949 -34.45 -16.57 33.91
CA LEU A 949 -33.51 -15.69 33.22
C LEU A 949 -33.79 -14.22 33.53
N TYR A 950 -35.05 -13.79 33.48
CA TYR A 950 -35.43 -12.40 33.78
C TYR A 950 -35.13 -12.06 35.25
N SER A 951 -35.43 -12.99 36.16
CA SER A 951 -35.16 -12.81 37.60
C SER A 951 -33.65 -12.72 37.90
N ALA A 952 -32.81 -13.28 37.04
CA ALA A 952 -31.35 -13.25 37.15
C ALA A 952 -30.68 -12.11 36.35
N GLY A 953 -31.45 -11.24 35.69
CA GLY A 953 -30.91 -10.13 34.89
C GLY A 953 -30.29 -10.56 33.56
N ALA A 954 -30.86 -11.55 32.88
CA ALA A 954 -30.39 -11.92 31.55
C ALA A 954 -30.74 -10.84 30.50
N GLU A 955 -29.84 -10.64 29.53
CA GLU A 955 -29.95 -9.56 28.53
C GLU A 955 -30.65 -10.04 27.26
N VAL A 956 -30.25 -11.22 26.78
CA VAL A 956 -30.58 -11.67 25.42
C VAL A 956 -31.02 -13.13 25.42
N VAL A 957 -32.04 -13.41 24.62
CA VAL A 957 -32.48 -14.74 24.24
C VAL A 957 -32.42 -14.89 22.72
N VAL A 958 -31.88 -16.00 22.23
CA VAL A 958 -31.83 -16.32 20.79
C VAL A 958 -32.50 -17.66 20.51
N ASN A 959 -33.38 -17.66 19.51
CA ASN A 959 -34.19 -18.79 19.11
C ASN A 959 -34.15 -19.08 17.60
N GLY A 960 -34.66 -20.25 17.21
CA GLY A 960 -34.92 -20.65 15.82
C GLY A 960 -36.39 -21.03 15.66
N HIS A 961 -36.66 -22.19 15.05
CA HIS A 961 -37.95 -22.86 14.91
C HIS A 961 -38.94 -22.19 13.95
N ASP A 962 -39.18 -20.91 14.15
CA ASP A 962 -39.86 -20.08 13.17
C ASP A 962 -38.84 -19.60 12.13
N HIS A 963 -39.11 -19.92 10.86
CA HIS A 963 -38.18 -19.73 9.76
C HIS A 963 -38.20 -18.27 9.26
N ASP A 964 -37.82 -17.36 10.15
CA ASP A 964 -37.76 -15.93 9.90
C ASP A 964 -36.71 -15.26 10.81
N TYR A 965 -36.45 -13.97 10.54
CA TYR A 965 -35.75 -13.10 11.48
C TYR A 965 -36.76 -12.20 12.16
N GLU A 966 -36.76 -12.20 13.48
CA GLU A 966 -37.56 -11.29 14.30
C GLU A 966 -36.77 -10.80 15.52
N ARG A 967 -36.89 -9.50 15.84
CA ARG A 967 -36.31 -8.89 17.04
C ARG A 967 -37.40 -8.19 17.84
N PHE A 968 -37.42 -8.47 19.15
CA PHE A 968 -38.35 -7.86 20.10
C PHE A 968 -37.71 -6.70 20.87
N ALA A 969 -38.52 -5.80 21.42
CA ALA A 969 -38.09 -4.86 22.45
C ALA A 969 -37.84 -5.61 23.78
N PRO A 970 -37.02 -5.06 24.70
CA PRO A 970 -36.82 -5.64 26.03
C PRO A 970 -38.16 -5.84 26.75
N GLN A 971 -38.41 -7.04 27.26
CA GLN A 971 -39.72 -7.39 27.81
C GLN A 971 -39.67 -8.38 28.97
N LYS A 972 -40.73 -8.35 29.78
CA LYS A 972 -40.98 -9.20 30.93
C LYS A 972 -41.52 -10.58 30.53
N PRO A 973 -41.58 -11.55 31.46
CA PRO A 973 -42.19 -12.87 31.22
C PRO A 973 -43.65 -12.84 30.73
N ASP A 974 -44.37 -11.76 31.04
CA ASP A 974 -45.76 -11.52 30.62
C ASP A 974 -45.87 -10.70 29.31
N GLN A 975 -44.76 -10.52 28.59
CA GLN A 975 -44.66 -9.75 27.33
C GLN A 975 -44.89 -8.24 27.48
N THR A 976 -44.91 -7.70 28.69
CA THR A 976 -44.92 -6.24 28.87
C THR A 976 -43.52 -5.65 28.63
N ARG A 977 -43.44 -4.51 27.94
CA ARG A 977 -42.16 -3.84 27.64
C ARG A 977 -41.49 -3.35 28.94
N ASP A 978 -40.19 -3.58 29.04
CA ASP A 978 -39.36 -3.19 30.17
C ASP A 978 -37.95 -2.83 29.68
N ASP A 979 -37.74 -1.54 29.37
CA ASP A 979 -36.46 -1.06 28.85
C ASP A 979 -35.33 -1.04 29.90
N ALA A 980 -35.65 -1.26 31.19
CA ALA A 980 -34.68 -1.19 32.29
C ALA A 980 -34.14 -2.57 32.68
N SER A 981 -34.94 -3.63 32.60
CA SER A 981 -34.53 -4.98 33.02
C SER A 981 -35.12 -6.11 32.15
N GLY A 982 -35.74 -5.77 31.03
CA GLY A 982 -36.34 -6.73 30.10
C GLY A 982 -35.31 -7.50 29.29
N ILE A 983 -35.64 -8.75 28.97
CA ILE A 983 -34.86 -9.57 28.04
C ILE A 983 -35.21 -9.18 26.61
N ARG A 984 -34.21 -9.03 25.74
CA ARG A 984 -34.39 -8.92 24.29
C ARG A 984 -34.35 -10.30 23.62
N GLU A 985 -35.44 -10.68 22.95
CA GLU A 985 -35.48 -11.92 22.15
C GLU A 985 -35.20 -11.66 20.67
N PHE A 986 -34.48 -12.62 20.07
CA PHE A 986 -34.23 -12.72 18.65
C PHE A 986 -34.67 -14.09 18.15
N VAL A 987 -35.58 -14.13 17.19
CA VAL A 987 -35.83 -15.31 16.36
C VAL A 987 -34.89 -15.22 15.16
N ALA A 988 -34.09 -16.24 14.93
CA ALA A 988 -33.07 -16.31 13.89
C ALA A 988 -33.11 -17.67 13.17
N GLY A 989 -34.29 -18.14 12.79
CA GLY A 989 -34.50 -19.37 12.00
C GLY A 989 -34.15 -19.19 10.52
N THR A 990 -33.03 -18.55 10.25
CA THR A 990 -32.64 -18.01 8.94
C THR A 990 -31.51 -18.80 8.28
N GLY A 991 -31.10 -19.92 8.87
CA GLY A 991 -29.86 -20.63 8.57
C GLY A 991 -29.84 -21.35 7.24
N GLY A 992 -30.98 -21.80 6.73
CA GLY A 992 -31.05 -22.46 5.43
C GLY A 992 -32.33 -23.24 5.12
N ALA A 993 -33.25 -23.45 6.07
CA ALA A 993 -34.57 -23.98 5.77
C ALA A 993 -35.46 -22.91 5.11
N PRO A 994 -36.43 -23.26 4.24
CA PRO A 994 -37.26 -22.27 3.56
C PRO A 994 -38.01 -21.34 4.52
N ASN A 995 -37.92 -20.02 4.29
CA ASN A 995 -38.59 -19.01 5.13
C ASN A 995 -40.11 -19.18 5.12
N ARG A 996 -40.76 -18.85 6.23
CA ARG A 996 -42.22 -18.92 6.40
C ARG A 996 -42.81 -17.55 6.64
N SER A 997 -44.03 -17.32 6.18
CA SER A 997 -44.73 -16.04 6.38
C SER A 997 -45.04 -15.79 7.85
N PHE A 998 -45.01 -14.54 8.29
CA PHE A 998 -45.49 -14.18 9.63
C PHE A 998 -46.99 -14.47 9.80
N GLY A 999 -47.36 -14.96 10.99
CA GLY A 999 -48.72 -15.15 11.46
C GLY A 999 -49.22 -13.93 12.24
N THR A 1000 -49.68 -14.16 13.49
CA THR A 1000 -50.15 -13.07 14.35
C THR A 1000 -48.96 -12.29 14.90
N ILE A 1001 -48.90 -11.02 14.56
CA ILE A 1001 -47.87 -10.11 15.05
C ILE A 1001 -47.96 -9.95 16.56
N GLN A 1002 -46.87 -10.29 17.23
CA GLN A 1002 -46.73 -10.19 18.67
C GLN A 1002 -46.47 -8.75 19.13
N SER A 1003 -46.87 -8.46 20.36
CA SER A 1003 -46.50 -7.21 21.02
C SER A 1003 -44.98 -7.09 21.16
N ASN A 1004 -44.46 -5.87 21.07
CA ASN A 1004 -43.04 -5.54 21.12
C ASN A 1004 -42.18 -6.08 19.97
N SER A 1005 -42.76 -6.69 18.93
CA SER A 1005 -42.03 -7.00 17.68
C SER A 1005 -41.56 -5.71 17.02
N GLU A 1006 -40.24 -5.48 16.94
CA GLU A 1006 -39.64 -4.25 16.42
C GLU A 1006 -39.17 -4.40 14.97
N VAL A 1007 -38.56 -5.54 14.63
CA VAL A 1007 -38.04 -5.81 13.28
C VAL A 1007 -38.38 -7.24 12.88
N ARG A 1008 -38.76 -7.41 11.61
CA ARG A 1008 -39.12 -8.68 10.98
C ARG A 1008 -38.59 -8.74 9.56
N LYS A 1009 -37.95 -9.84 9.17
CA LYS A 1009 -37.44 -10.08 7.81
C LYS A 1009 -37.68 -11.53 7.39
N LEU A 1010 -38.03 -11.71 6.11
CA LEU A 1010 -38.16 -13.03 5.46
C LEU A 1010 -36.95 -13.28 4.58
N ASN A 1011 -35.77 -13.18 5.18
CA ASN A 1011 -34.50 -13.30 4.47
C ASN A 1011 -33.60 -14.29 5.20
N HIS A 1012 -32.79 -15.04 4.45
CA HIS A 1012 -31.73 -15.83 5.04
C HIS A 1012 -30.57 -14.93 5.43
N GLY A 1013 -29.87 -15.34 6.49
CA GLY A 1013 -28.80 -14.55 7.07
C GLY A 1013 -28.27 -15.16 8.36
N VAL A 1014 -27.28 -14.48 8.93
CA VAL A 1014 -26.69 -14.86 10.22
C VAL A 1014 -26.78 -13.70 11.20
N LEU A 1015 -27.07 -14.01 12.46
CA LEU A 1015 -27.08 -13.06 13.55
C LEU A 1015 -25.71 -13.05 14.21
N LYS A 1016 -25.06 -11.90 14.19
CA LYS A 1016 -23.75 -11.65 14.80
C LYS A 1016 -23.89 -10.73 15.99
N PHE A 1017 -23.23 -11.07 17.09
CA PHE A 1017 -23.04 -10.26 18.27
C PHE A 1017 -21.56 -9.94 18.48
N ASP A 1018 -21.27 -8.70 18.85
CA ASP A 1018 -20.00 -8.33 19.49
C ASP A 1018 -20.28 -8.05 20.98
N LEU A 1019 -19.68 -8.88 21.83
CA LEU A 1019 -19.98 -8.96 23.25
C LEU A 1019 -18.89 -8.26 24.07
N TYR A 1020 -19.21 -7.13 24.68
CA TYR A 1020 -18.32 -6.33 25.53
C TYR A 1020 -18.58 -6.62 27.01
N SER A 1021 -17.74 -6.12 27.93
CA SER A 1021 -17.91 -6.37 29.36
C SER A 1021 -19.21 -5.86 29.98
N ASN A 1022 -19.87 -4.90 29.34
CA ASN A 1022 -21.09 -4.25 29.86
C ASN A 1022 -22.12 -3.89 28.79
N LYS A 1023 -21.95 -4.39 27.56
CA LYS A 1023 -22.88 -4.13 26.45
C LYS A 1023 -22.75 -5.19 25.36
N TYR A 1024 -23.71 -5.23 24.46
CA TYR A 1024 -23.64 -6.00 23.23
C TYR A 1024 -24.04 -5.14 22.04
N ASP A 1025 -23.38 -5.38 20.93
CA ASP A 1025 -23.77 -4.88 19.62
C ASP A 1025 -24.28 -6.07 18.80
N TRP A 1026 -25.36 -5.92 18.02
CA TRP A 1026 -25.87 -6.97 17.14
C TRP A 1026 -25.97 -6.52 15.70
N GLN A 1027 -25.89 -7.48 14.78
CA GLN A 1027 -26.06 -7.30 13.34
C GLN A 1027 -26.74 -8.54 12.75
N PHE A 1028 -27.82 -8.35 11.99
CA PHE A 1028 -28.35 -9.37 11.11
C PHE A 1028 -27.79 -9.17 9.70
N ILE A 1029 -26.97 -10.13 9.24
CA ILE A 1029 -26.19 -10.05 7.99
C ILE A 1029 -26.85 -10.93 6.93
N HIS A 1030 -27.23 -10.33 5.80
CA HIS A 1030 -27.96 -10.96 4.72
C HIS A 1030 -27.06 -11.80 3.77
N ILE A 1031 -27.59 -12.91 3.24
CA ILE A 1031 -26.82 -13.89 2.45
C ILE A 1031 -26.34 -13.44 1.06
N ASP A 1032 -27.08 -12.57 0.36
CA ASP A 1032 -26.80 -12.33 -1.07
C ASP A 1032 -25.76 -11.23 -1.31
N ASP A 1033 -25.66 -10.27 -0.39
CA ASP A 1033 -24.83 -9.07 -0.53
C ASP A 1033 -23.95 -8.79 0.71
N GLY A 1034 -24.08 -9.60 1.77
CA GLY A 1034 -23.40 -9.37 3.05
C GLY A 1034 -23.84 -8.08 3.75
N ALA A 1035 -24.95 -7.48 3.32
CA ALA A 1035 -25.44 -6.24 3.89
C ALA A 1035 -26.06 -6.47 5.27
N VAL A 1036 -25.96 -5.45 6.13
CA VAL A 1036 -26.56 -5.46 7.47
C VAL A 1036 -27.99 -4.95 7.38
N TYR A 1037 -28.96 -5.82 7.65
CA TYR A 1037 -30.40 -5.54 7.52
C TYR A 1037 -31.07 -5.08 8.82
N ASP A 1038 -30.42 -5.35 9.96
CA ASP A 1038 -30.78 -4.82 11.27
C ASP A 1038 -29.51 -4.76 12.12
N SER A 1039 -29.41 -3.75 12.99
CA SER A 1039 -28.30 -3.62 13.93
C SER A 1039 -28.67 -2.73 15.11
N GLY A 1040 -27.90 -2.85 16.19
CA GLY A 1040 -28.03 -1.95 17.33
C GLY A 1040 -27.01 -2.22 18.41
N THR A 1041 -27.11 -1.47 19.49
CA THR A 1041 -26.27 -1.56 20.68
C THR A 1041 -27.16 -1.47 21.91
N THR A 1042 -26.87 -2.23 22.96
CA THR A 1042 -27.59 -2.15 24.24
C THR A 1042 -26.61 -2.47 25.38
N ASN A 1043 -26.66 -1.66 26.44
CA ASN A 1043 -25.88 -1.92 27.65
C ASN A 1043 -26.56 -3.02 28.47
N CYS A 1044 -25.75 -3.83 29.15
CA CYS A 1044 -26.25 -4.75 30.16
C CYS A 1044 -26.76 -3.95 31.37
N HIS A 1045 -27.80 -4.45 32.04
CA HIS A 1045 -28.52 -3.76 33.10
C HIS A 1045 -28.00 -4.04 34.51
#